data_AF-A0AA46S6J5-F1
#
_entry.id   AF-A0AA46S6J5-F1
#
_cell.length_a   1.000
_cell.length_b   1.000
_cell.length_c   1.000
_cell.angle_alpha   90.00
_cell.angle_beta   90.00
_cell.angle_gamma   90.00
#
_symmetry.space_group_name_H-M   'P 1'
#
loop_
_entity.id
_entity.type
_entity.pdbx_description
1 polymer ?
#
loop_
_entity_poly.entity_id
_entity_poly.type
_entity_poly.pdbx_seq_one_letter_code
_entity_poly.pdbx_strand_id
1 'polypeptide(L)'
;MNKPFLVDFIDDVVPQKIKCKPILKWAGGKTQMLDSILPRFPKSYGKYIEPFFGGGAVFFALQPEDAVIADSNPELINLYRTVADDVEAVIAELKKFKNTEEMFYEVRSQDRETLSSVEAAARTIYLNKTCFNGLYRVNKKGQFNVPFGKYKNPKILDEDNLRAASILLSKAKIVCSDYLNVLENFACPNDLIFLDPPYVPISEYSDFKRYTKEQFYLEDHENLAKVYKVLSDKGCHVFLTNSNHSIVEKLYHGFKYEVIQTKRHISCDSKTRKGEDVIVSNTQKNEKFSLDLEKIAPLPEQVQLYPSTRYMGSKQKLLPYILGIVEQFNSPTLVDLFSGSGIVSYLFKTLGRQVITNDYMNMSHTFTKAMVENSHVTLSYEKARSLLVKKNPINDFVQTKFKDLYFSDDENLLIDIIRSNIKTLDNEYEQAIARSALIRACMKKRPRGIFTYTGNRYDDGRKDLVLSLEEQFLNAVELINNAIFDNGKSNISYRENALNIDFPDNCLIYMDPPYYSVCSDNEYVRRYHFVEGLSLDWEGIEIQEHTKTKKFKSYPTPFSSRKDVYVAFDKLFEKYKENILLISYSSNSLPNMDEMLVMLRKYKENVDVIPIDYKYSFGNQATKVGDNRNAVQEYLFVAY
;
A
#
# COMPACT_ATOMS: atom_id res chain seq x y z
N MET A 1 -41.91 -27.66 56.89
CA MET A 1 -41.66 -27.62 55.43
C MET A 1 -40.18 -27.35 55.24
N ASN A 2 -39.39 -28.41 55.09
CA ASN A 2 -37.94 -28.38 54.92
C ASN A 2 -37.59 -28.30 53.43
N LYS A 3 -36.88 -27.27 53.02
CA LYS A 3 -36.18 -27.24 51.72
C LYS A 3 -34.87 -28.02 51.88
N PRO A 4 -34.59 -29.03 51.02
CA PRO A 4 -33.30 -29.69 51.02
C PRO A 4 -32.27 -28.86 50.23
N PHE A 5 -31.05 -28.84 50.75
CA PHE A 5 -29.83 -28.45 50.04
C PHE A 5 -29.60 -29.40 48.85
N LEU A 6 -29.41 -28.84 47.66
CA LEU A 6 -28.83 -29.54 46.51
C LEU A 6 -27.44 -28.93 46.29
N VAL A 7 -26.44 -29.80 46.43
CA VAL A 7 -25.03 -29.52 46.16
C VAL A 7 -24.84 -29.72 44.66
N ASP A 8 -24.53 -28.65 43.94
CA ASP A 8 -24.11 -28.72 42.54
C ASP A 8 -22.64 -29.17 42.50
N PHE A 9 -22.41 -30.41 42.05
CA PHE A 9 -21.12 -30.88 41.56
C PHE A 9 -21.26 -31.15 40.06
N ILE A 10 -20.84 -30.20 39.23
CA ILE A 10 -20.32 -30.46 37.89
C ILE A 10 -19.16 -29.49 37.67
N ASP A 11 -17.96 -29.93 38.03
CA ASP A 11 -16.74 -29.34 37.50
C ASP A 11 -16.67 -29.68 36.00
N ASP A 12 -16.59 -28.64 35.16
CA ASP A 12 -16.23 -28.76 33.74
C ASP A 12 -14.82 -29.37 33.62
N VAL A 13 -14.75 -30.67 33.34
CA VAL A 13 -13.50 -31.36 33.03
C VAL A 13 -13.03 -30.91 31.65
N VAL A 14 -12.17 -29.88 31.61
CA VAL A 14 -11.41 -29.54 30.40
C VAL A 14 -10.54 -30.75 30.03
N PRO A 15 -10.68 -31.35 28.84
CA PRO A 15 -9.87 -32.51 28.46
C PRO A 15 -8.38 -32.12 28.45
N GLN A 16 -7.59 -32.86 29.24
CA GLN A 16 -6.17 -32.60 29.40
C GLN A 16 -5.43 -32.91 28.08
N LYS A 17 -4.79 -31.90 27.47
CA LYS A 17 -4.02 -32.08 26.22
C LYS A 17 -2.92 -33.15 26.40
N ILE A 18 -2.82 -34.08 25.46
CA ILE A 18 -1.81 -35.13 25.46
C ILE A 18 -0.44 -34.49 25.19
N LYS A 19 0.54 -34.68 26.06
CA LYS A 19 1.87 -34.10 25.83
C LYS A 19 2.61 -34.89 24.75
N CYS A 20 2.57 -34.40 23.51
CA CYS A 20 3.22 -35.02 22.35
C CYS A 20 4.15 -34.04 21.62
N LYS A 21 5.25 -34.55 21.06
CA LYS A 21 6.19 -33.80 20.21
C LYS A 21 6.37 -34.53 18.86
N PRO A 22 6.82 -33.82 17.81
CA PRO A 22 7.23 -34.43 16.56
C PRO A 22 8.13 -35.65 16.74
N ILE A 23 7.77 -36.76 16.09
CA ILE A 23 8.54 -38.01 16.13
C ILE A 23 9.93 -37.81 15.54
N LEU A 24 10.01 -37.10 14.41
CA LEU A 24 11.25 -36.84 13.67
C LEU A 24 11.81 -35.45 13.96
N LYS A 25 13.13 -35.31 13.85
CA LYS A 25 13.75 -34.01 13.56
C LYS A 25 13.54 -33.75 12.07
N TRP A 26 12.95 -32.61 11.73
CA TRP A 26 12.63 -32.28 10.35
C TRP A 26 13.18 -30.91 9.98
N ALA A 27 13.74 -30.79 8.78
CA ALA A 27 14.17 -29.50 8.26
C ALA A 27 12.94 -28.59 8.12
N GLY A 28 13.02 -27.35 8.61
CA GLY A 28 11.89 -26.41 8.60
C GLY A 28 10.84 -26.65 9.70
N GLY A 29 11.06 -27.56 10.64
CA GLY A 29 10.10 -27.87 11.71
C GLY A 29 9.62 -26.64 12.50
N LYS A 30 8.30 -26.45 12.54
CA LYS A 30 7.64 -25.25 13.09
C LYS A 30 7.52 -25.17 14.59
N THR A 31 8.19 -26.06 15.35
CA THR A 31 8.13 -26.08 16.82
C THR A 31 8.48 -24.73 17.46
N GLN A 32 9.44 -23.98 16.89
CA GLN A 32 9.82 -22.65 17.39
C GLN A 32 8.82 -21.54 17.04
N MET A 33 7.94 -21.79 16.05
CA MET A 33 6.93 -20.84 15.58
C MET A 33 5.54 -21.10 16.16
N LEU A 34 5.35 -22.17 16.95
CA LEU A 34 4.04 -22.55 17.48
C LEU A 34 3.37 -21.43 18.28
N ASP A 35 4.13 -20.73 19.13
CA ASP A 35 3.63 -19.61 19.93
C ASP A 35 3.17 -18.42 19.06
N SER A 36 3.64 -18.36 17.82
CA SER A 36 3.16 -17.38 16.85
C SER A 36 2.03 -17.94 15.98
N ILE A 37 2.09 -19.19 15.54
CA ILE A 37 1.11 -19.76 14.62
C ILE A 37 -0.24 -20.01 15.34
N LEU A 38 -0.23 -20.73 16.46
CA LEU A 38 -1.45 -21.23 17.09
C LEU A 38 -2.42 -20.14 17.56
N PRO A 39 -1.97 -19.02 18.16
CA PRO A 39 -2.89 -17.96 18.58
C PRO A 39 -3.63 -17.28 17.42
N ARG A 40 -3.16 -17.44 16.18
CA ARG A 40 -3.77 -16.87 14.99
C ARG A 40 -4.88 -17.75 14.42
N PHE A 41 -4.89 -19.05 14.74
CA PHE A 41 -5.91 -19.96 14.26
C PHE A 41 -7.29 -19.61 14.83
N PRO A 42 -8.37 -19.84 14.06
CA PRO A 42 -9.72 -19.60 14.53
C PRO A 42 -10.03 -20.51 15.73
N LYS A 43 -10.83 -20.00 16.68
CA LYS A 43 -11.27 -20.78 17.85
C LYS A 43 -12.15 -21.98 17.48
N SER A 44 -12.83 -21.91 16.33
CA SER A 44 -13.70 -22.95 15.80
C SER A 44 -13.42 -23.11 14.30
N TYR A 45 -13.31 -24.35 13.85
CA TYR A 45 -13.10 -24.71 12.45
C TYR A 45 -13.73 -26.10 12.20
N GLY A 46 -13.86 -26.48 10.93
CA GLY A 46 -14.25 -27.82 10.51
C GLY A 46 -13.12 -28.82 10.76
N LYS A 47 -12.62 -29.46 9.71
CA LYS A 47 -11.48 -30.37 9.79
C LYS A 47 -10.15 -29.63 9.68
N TYR A 48 -9.09 -30.21 10.23
CA TYR A 48 -7.72 -29.71 10.04
C TYR A 48 -7.07 -30.38 8.82
N ILE A 49 -6.45 -29.60 7.93
CA ILE A 49 -5.77 -30.14 6.74
C ILE A 49 -4.33 -29.63 6.69
N GLU A 50 -3.36 -30.54 6.66
CA GLU A 50 -1.93 -30.24 6.55
C GLU A 50 -1.31 -31.08 5.42
N PRO A 51 -1.28 -30.56 4.16
CA PRO A 51 -0.83 -31.32 3.00
C PRO A 51 0.69 -31.33 2.80
N PHE A 52 1.43 -30.61 3.67
CA PHE A 52 2.89 -30.59 3.75
C PHE A 52 3.32 -31.02 5.16
N PHE A 53 2.98 -32.25 5.55
CA PHE A 53 3.02 -32.67 6.94
C PHE A 53 4.43 -32.62 7.55
N GLY A 54 5.45 -33.07 6.81
CA GLY A 54 6.84 -33.06 7.30
C GLY A 54 6.99 -33.67 8.70
N GLY A 55 7.33 -32.85 9.70
CA GLY A 55 7.47 -33.30 11.09
C GLY A 55 6.16 -33.31 11.92
N GLY A 56 5.08 -32.68 11.44
CA GLY A 56 3.77 -32.59 12.11
C GLY A 56 3.74 -31.68 13.34
N ALA A 57 4.62 -30.67 13.40
CA ALA A 57 4.75 -29.82 14.60
C ALA A 57 3.44 -29.08 14.95
N VAL A 58 2.71 -28.59 13.95
CA VAL A 58 1.44 -27.89 14.16
C VAL A 58 0.36 -28.89 14.56
N PHE A 59 0.21 -30.00 13.84
CA PHE A 59 -0.72 -31.08 14.18
C PHE A 59 -0.60 -31.57 15.64
N PHE A 60 0.61 -31.92 16.10
CA PHE A 60 0.80 -32.46 17.47
C PHE A 60 0.54 -31.42 18.57
N ALA A 61 0.68 -30.13 18.27
CA ALA A 61 0.41 -29.05 19.21
C ALA A 61 -1.08 -28.64 19.22
N LEU A 62 -1.72 -28.68 18.04
CA LEU A 62 -3.13 -28.35 17.85
C LEU A 62 -4.03 -29.48 18.38
N GLN A 63 -3.68 -30.73 18.12
CA GLN A 63 -4.44 -31.95 18.48
C GLN A 63 -5.88 -31.92 17.95
N PRO A 64 -6.07 -31.80 16.63
CA PRO A 64 -7.40 -31.77 16.04
C PRO A 64 -8.14 -33.10 16.26
N GLU A 65 -9.46 -33.03 16.42
CA GLU A 65 -10.31 -34.22 16.55
C GLU A 65 -10.63 -34.87 15.19
N ASP A 66 -10.63 -34.09 14.10
CA ASP A 66 -10.76 -34.57 12.73
C ASP A 66 -9.70 -33.88 11.86
N ALA A 67 -8.88 -34.67 11.17
CA ALA A 67 -7.78 -34.17 10.38
C ALA A 67 -7.47 -35.00 9.13
N VAL A 68 -6.96 -34.32 8.10
CA VAL A 68 -6.31 -34.92 6.95
C VAL A 68 -4.86 -34.44 6.92
N ILE A 69 -3.93 -35.38 7.12
CA ILE A 69 -2.50 -35.09 7.04
C ILE A 69 -1.92 -35.80 5.82
N ALA A 70 -1.09 -35.09 5.06
CA ALA A 70 -0.52 -35.63 3.84
C ALA A 70 0.88 -35.10 3.55
N ASP A 71 1.62 -35.86 2.76
CA ASP A 71 2.95 -35.51 2.27
C ASP A 71 3.21 -36.33 1.00
N SER A 72 4.03 -35.79 0.08
CA SER A 72 4.41 -36.52 -1.14
C SER A 72 5.46 -37.60 -0.85
N ASN A 73 6.13 -37.55 0.32
CA ASN A 73 7.14 -38.51 0.69
C ASN A 73 6.54 -39.83 1.21
N PRO A 74 6.61 -40.94 0.45
CA PRO A 74 6.03 -42.20 0.88
C PRO A 74 6.69 -42.79 2.14
N GLU A 75 7.97 -42.46 2.42
CA GLU A 75 8.68 -42.97 3.61
C GLU A 75 8.12 -42.37 4.88
N LEU A 76 7.84 -41.08 4.82
CA LEU A 76 7.23 -40.33 5.89
C LEU A 76 5.81 -40.82 6.16
N ILE A 77 5.01 -41.04 5.10
CA ILE A 77 3.65 -41.52 5.24
C ILE A 77 3.58 -42.96 5.75
N ASN A 78 4.48 -43.86 5.31
CA ASN A 78 4.57 -45.19 5.89
C ASN A 78 4.85 -45.13 7.39
N LEU A 79 5.79 -44.29 7.82
CA LEU A 79 6.10 -44.08 9.23
C LEU A 79 4.86 -43.67 10.02
N TYR A 80 4.17 -42.60 9.61
CA TYR A 80 3.04 -42.09 10.38
C TYR A 80 1.85 -43.05 10.39
N ARG A 81 1.54 -43.74 9.27
CA ARG A 81 0.53 -44.80 9.23
C ARG A 81 0.87 -45.95 10.17
N THR A 82 2.09 -46.46 10.10
CA THR A 82 2.50 -47.59 10.93
C THR A 82 2.50 -47.25 12.42
N VAL A 83 2.89 -46.02 12.80
CA VAL A 83 2.78 -45.57 14.19
C VAL A 83 1.32 -45.38 14.63
N ALA A 84 0.43 -44.97 13.73
CA ALA A 84 -1.01 -44.90 14.03
C ALA A 84 -1.61 -46.29 14.23
N ASP A 85 -1.21 -47.27 13.40
CA ASP A 85 -1.82 -48.59 13.34
C ASP A 85 -1.23 -49.59 14.36
N ASP A 86 0.10 -49.65 14.52
CA ASP A 86 0.80 -50.63 15.37
C ASP A 86 2.10 -50.07 15.97
N VAL A 87 1.96 -49.15 16.92
CA VAL A 87 3.10 -48.50 17.59
C VAL A 87 3.97 -49.46 18.40
N GLU A 88 3.38 -50.51 18.99
CA GLU A 88 4.14 -51.45 19.84
C GLU A 88 5.08 -52.31 19.01
N ALA A 89 4.70 -52.71 17.80
CA ALA A 89 5.61 -53.37 16.87
C ALA A 89 6.77 -52.46 16.46
N VAL A 90 6.52 -51.17 16.20
CA VAL A 90 7.58 -50.19 15.90
C VAL A 90 8.53 -50.01 17.09
N ILE A 91 8.00 -49.95 18.32
CA ILE A 91 8.80 -49.88 19.55
C ILE A 91 9.67 -51.14 19.70
N ALA A 92 9.10 -52.33 19.48
CA ALA A 92 9.82 -53.59 19.57
C ALA A 92 10.96 -53.67 18.54
N GLU A 93 10.74 -53.18 17.32
CA GLU A 93 11.77 -53.11 16.28
C GLU A 93 12.88 -52.11 16.65
N LEU A 94 12.51 -50.92 17.11
CA LEU A 94 13.46 -49.88 17.52
C LEU A 94 14.39 -50.31 18.66
N LYS A 95 13.93 -51.20 19.56
CA LYS A 95 14.74 -51.76 20.66
C LYS A 95 15.94 -52.57 20.17
N LYS A 96 15.91 -53.07 18.93
CA LYS A 96 17.00 -53.86 18.35
C LYS A 96 18.19 -52.98 17.93
N PHE A 97 17.95 -51.69 17.66
CA PHE A 97 18.99 -50.81 17.12
C PHE A 97 19.93 -50.27 18.19
N LYS A 98 21.21 -50.19 17.83
CA LYS A 98 22.30 -49.61 18.61
C LYS A 98 22.91 -48.44 17.85
N ASN A 99 23.37 -47.43 18.58
CA ASN A 99 24.03 -46.25 18.00
C ASN A 99 25.52 -46.55 17.71
N THR A 100 25.80 -47.38 16.72
CA THR A 100 27.17 -47.64 16.23
C THR A 100 27.29 -47.24 14.76
N GLU A 101 28.49 -46.89 14.32
CA GLU A 101 28.73 -46.46 12.93
C GLU A 101 28.49 -47.61 11.95
N GLU A 102 28.85 -48.83 12.34
CA GLU A 102 28.66 -50.06 11.56
C GLU A 102 27.17 -50.33 11.31
N MET A 103 26.37 -50.34 12.39
CA MET A 103 24.93 -50.58 12.30
C MET A 103 24.23 -49.44 11.55
N PHE A 104 24.67 -48.20 11.70
CA PHE A 104 24.12 -47.08 10.94
C PHE A 104 24.23 -47.31 9.44
N TYR A 105 25.41 -47.70 8.95
CA TYR A 105 25.60 -47.92 7.51
C TYR A 105 24.95 -49.20 7.01
N GLU A 106 24.83 -50.24 7.85
CA GLU A 106 24.04 -51.44 7.57
C GLU A 106 22.56 -51.08 7.36
N VAL A 107 21.93 -50.41 8.33
CA VAL A 107 20.52 -50.00 8.25
C VAL A 107 20.31 -48.99 7.11
N ARG A 108 21.27 -48.09 6.85
CA ARG A 108 21.17 -47.13 5.75
C ARG A 108 21.21 -47.82 4.38
N SER A 109 21.96 -48.92 4.23
CA SER A 109 22.09 -49.62 2.94
C SER A 109 20.88 -50.50 2.60
N GLN A 110 20.04 -50.83 3.59
CA GLN A 110 18.79 -51.53 3.36
C GLN A 110 17.91 -50.78 2.36
N ASP A 111 17.39 -51.52 1.39
CA ASP A 111 16.37 -51.03 0.49
C ASP A 111 15.04 -50.95 1.24
N ARG A 112 14.41 -49.79 1.20
CA ARG A 112 13.16 -49.57 1.92
C ARG A 112 12.02 -50.40 1.33
N GLU A 113 12.01 -50.58 0.02
CA GLU A 113 10.90 -51.25 -0.68
C GLU A 113 10.82 -52.75 -0.37
N THR A 114 11.87 -53.32 0.21
CA THR A 114 11.92 -54.74 0.61
C THR A 114 11.59 -54.97 2.08
N LEU A 115 11.44 -53.91 2.88
CA LEU A 115 11.12 -53.99 4.31
C LEU A 115 9.61 -54.02 4.54
N SER A 116 9.19 -54.70 5.62
CA SER A 116 7.82 -54.55 6.11
C SER A 116 7.55 -53.11 6.57
N SER A 117 6.28 -52.70 6.66
CA SER A 117 5.91 -51.35 7.10
C SER A 117 6.50 -50.98 8.47
N VAL A 118 6.55 -51.94 9.41
CA VAL A 118 7.14 -51.80 10.75
C VAL A 118 8.65 -51.61 10.67
N GLU A 119 9.36 -52.47 9.95
CA GLU A 119 10.82 -52.37 9.78
C GLU A 119 11.20 -51.06 9.09
N ALA A 120 10.45 -50.66 8.05
CA ALA A 120 10.66 -49.40 7.35
C ALA A 120 10.44 -48.18 8.27
N ALA A 121 9.37 -48.17 9.07
CA ALA A 121 9.08 -47.09 10.02
C ALA A 121 10.17 -46.97 11.11
N ALA A 122 10.57 -48.11 11.70
CA ALA A 122 11.62 -48.16 12.70
C ALA A 122 12.97 -47.72 12.12
N ARG A 123 13.30 -48.15 10.89
CA ARG A 123 14.46 -47.69 10.13
C ARG A 123 14.47 -46.18 9.95
N THR A 124 13.36 -45.57 9.52
CA THR A 124 13.27 -44.12 9.30
C THR A 124 13.51 -43.33 10.60
N ILE A 125 12.90 -43.75 11.71
CA ILE A 125 13.14 -43.14 13.02
C ILE A 125 14.61 -43.29 13.42
N TYR A 126 15.17 -44.51 13.35
CA TYR A 126 16.56 -44.78 13.72
C TYR A 126 17.54 -43.91 12.93
N LEU A 127 17.42 -43.91 11.60
CA LEU A 127 18.28 -43.10 10.73
C LEU A 127 18.14 -41.62 11.05
N ASN A 128 16.93 -41.09 11.26
CA ASN A 128 16.73 -39.70 11.63
C ASN A 128 17.36 -39.32 12.98
N LYS A 129 17.31 -40.21 13.97
CA LYS A 129 17.87 -39.94 15.30
C LYS A 129 19.39 -40.06 15.35
N THR A 130 19.99 -40.80 14.42
CA THR A 130 21.43 -41.12 14.42
C THR A 130 22.23 -40.47 13.29
N CYS A 131 21.60 -39.97 12.22
CA CYS A 131 22.27 -39.31 11.11
C CYS A 131 22.68 -37.86 11.44
N PHE A 132 23.59 -37.31 10.64
CA PHE A 132 24.03 -35.93 10.77
C PHE A 132 22.86 -34.93 10.73
N ASN A 133 22.71 -34.16 11.82
CA ASN A 133 21.68 -33.13 12.04
C ASN A 133 20.22 -33.59 11.96
N GLY A 134 19.95 -34.91 11.97
CA GLY A 134 18.60 -35.44 11.80
C GLY A 134 17.97 -35.03 10.47
N LEU A 135 18.81 -34.91 9.44
CA LEU A 135 18.41 -34.49 8.11
C LEU A 135 17.79 -35.67 7.36
N TYR A 136 16.72 -35.41 6.61
CA TYR A 136 16.21 -36.34 5.62
C TYR A 136 16.70 -35.91 4.23
N ARG A 137 17.58 -36.72 3.61
CA ARG A 137 18.10 -36.47 2.27
C ARG A 137 18.25 -37.76 1.50
N VAL A 138 17.76 -37.74 0.27
CA VAL A 138 17.89 -38.85 -0.68
C VAL A 138 18.74 -38.46 -1.89
N ASN A 139 19.38 -39.43 -2.52
CA ASN A 139 20.05 -39.26 -3.81
C ASN A 139 19.04 -39.25 -4.97
N LYS A 140 19.50 -39.07 -6.22
CA LYS A 140 18.63 -39.12 -7.42
C LYS A 140 17.88 -40.45 -7.59
N LYS A 141 18.39 -41.54 -7.01
CA LYS A 141 17.75 -42.86 -6.99
C LYS A 141 16.72 -43.01 -5.85
N GLY A 142 16.49 -41.98 -5.04
CA GLY A 142 15.56 -42.03 -3.89
C GLY A 142 16.14 -42.68 -2.63
N GLN A 143 17.43 -43.01 -2.61
CA GLN A 143 18.06 -43.69 -1.48
C GLN A 143 18.61 -42.68 -0.46
N PHE A 144 18.34 -42.91 0.82
CA PHE A 144 18.84 -42.09 1.92
C PHE A 144 20.38 -42.01 1.92
N ASN A 145 20.95 -40.80 1.95
CA ASN A 145 22.40 -40.60 1.77
C ASN A 145 23.04 -39.65 2.80
N VAL A 146 22.43 -39.47 3.97
CA VAL A 146 23.01 -38.68 5.06
C VAL A 146 24.05 -39.52 5.82
N PRO A 147 25.23 -38.97 6.17
CA PRO A 147 26.24 -39.70 6.94
C PRO A 147 25.86 -39.85 8.43
N PHE A 148 26.59 -40.69 9.13
CA PHE A 148 26.41 -40.90 10.58
C PHE A 148 26.68 -39.61 11.37
N GLY A 149 25.85 -39.31 12.37
CA GLY A 149 25.86 -38.06 13.10
C GLY A 149 26.80 -38.00 14.31
N LYS A 150 27.39 -39.13 14.71
CA LYS A 150 28.33 -39.26 15.86
C LYS A 150 27.79 -38.70 17.19
N TYR A 151 26.47 -38.82 17.42
CA TYR A 151 25.87 -38.43 18.69
C TYR A 151 26.28 -39.39 19.81
N LYS A 152 26.54 -38.88 21.02
CA LYS A 152 26.94 -39.72 22.17
C LYS A 152 25.80 -40.61 22.69
N ASN A 153 24.59 -40.06 22.83
CA ASN A 153 23.42 -40.79 23.30
C ASN A 153 22.14 -40.25 22.64
N PRO A 154 21.91 -40.53 21.35
CA PRO A 154 20.69 -40.09 20.68
C PRO A 154 19.47 -40.82 21.28
N LYS A 155 18.39 -40.10 21.52
CA LYS A 155 17.10 -40.68 21.94
C LYS A 155 16.45 -41.38 20.73
N ILE A 156 16.95 -42.57 20.40
CA ILE A 156 16.47 -43.44 19.32
C ILE A 156 15.03 -43.88 19.61
N LEU A 157 14.79 -44.29 20.85
CA LEU A 157 13.49 -44.73 21.33
C LEU A 157 12.94 -43.75 22.37
N ASP A 158 11.72 -43.28 22.12
CA ASP A 158 10.93 -42.45 23.03
C ASP A 158 9.53 -43.07 23.14
N GLU A 159 9.40 -44.12 23.95
CA GLU A 159 8.18 -44.94 23.99
C GLU A 159 6.94 -44.10 24.32
N ASP A 160 7.03 -43.23 25.33
CA ASP A 160 5.92 -42.39 25.77
C ASP A 160 5.45 -41.44 24.65
N ASN A 161 6.40 -40.83 23.93
CA ASN A 161 6.07 -39.94 22.83
C ASN A 161 5.50 -40.69 21.62
N LEU A 162 5.99 -41.90 21.34
CA LEU A 162 5.46 -42.74 20.25
C LEU A 162 4.03 -43.18 20.53
N ARG A 163 3.73 -43.64 21.74
CA ARG A 163 2.36 -43.99 22.16
C ARG A 163 1.43 -42.78 22.12
N ALA A 164 1.89 -41.62 22.63
CA ALA A 164 1.14 -40.37 22.52
C ALA A 164 0.87 -39.96 21.07
N ALA A 165 1.87 -40.09 20.20
CA ALA A 165 1.72 -39.80 18.77
C ALA A 165 0.75 -40.77 18.10
N SER A 166 0.80 -42.06 18.43
CA SER A 166 -0.12 -43.09 17.91
C SER A 166 -1.58 -42.72 18.20
N ILE A 167 -1.89 -42.34 19.45
CA ILE A 167 -3.24 -41.89 19.84
C ILE A 167 -3.70 -40.71 18.98
N LEU A 168 -2.86 -39.68 18.81
CA LEU A 168 -3.22 -38.50 18.03
C LEU A 168 -3.34 -38.79 16.53
N LEU A 169 -2.42 -39.57 15.97
CA LEU A 169 -2.41 -39.92 14.55
C LEU A 169 -3.58 -40.83 14.17
N SER A 170 -4.06 -41.68 15.08
CA SER A 170 -5.22 -42.55 14.85
C SER A 170 -6.52 -41.77 14.58
N LYS A 171 -6.58 -40.49 14.97
CA LYS A 171 -7.71 -39.59 14.68
C LYS A 171 -7.64 -38.96 13.27
N ALA A 172 -6.51 -39.08 12.58
CA ALA A 172 -6.27 -38.41 11.32
C ALA A 172 -6.33 -39.37 10.13
N LYS A 173 -6.86 -38.91 9.00
CA LYS A 173 -6.70 -39.57 7.71
C LYS A 173 -5.31 -39.25 7.15
N ILE A 174 -4.46 -40.27 7.07
CA ILE A 174 -3.06 -40.13 6.62
C ILE A 174 -2.93 -40.51 5.14
N VAL A 175 -2.58 -39.55 4.28
CA VAL A 175 -2.61 -39.70 2.81
C VAL A 175 -1.22 -39.50 2.21
N CYS A 176 -0.80 -40.40 1.32
CA CYS A 176 0.38 -40.23 0.47
C CYS A 176 -0.08 -39.65 -0.87
N SER A 177 0.00 -38.34 -1.04
CA SER A 177 -0.44 -37.66 -2.27
C SER A 177 0.17 -36.27 -2.37
N ASP A 178 0.14 -35.71 -3.57
CA ASP A 178 0.49 -34.31 -3.82
C ASP A 178 -0.53 -33.35 -3.17
N TYR A 179 -0.06 -32.16 -2.78
CA TYR A 179 -0.87 -31.17 -2.06
C TYR A 179 -2.11 -30.72 -2.86
N LEU A 180 -2.04 -30.64 -4.19
CA LEU A 180 -3.19 -30.25 -5.03
C LEU A 180 -4.32 -31.26 -4.90
N ASN A 181 -3.99 -32.55 -5.05
CA ASN A 181 -4.97 -33.62 -4.93
C ASN A 181 -5.60 -33.67 -3.54
N VAL A 182 -4.80 -33.41 -2.48
CA VAL A 182 -5.31 -33.40 -1.11
C VAL A 182 -6.29 -32.23 -0.91
N LEU A 183 -5.90 -31.03 -1.33
CA LEU A 183 -6.73 -29.84 -1.16
C LEU A 183 -8.01 -29.92 -2.00
N GLU A 184 -7.93 -30.45 -3.22
CA GLU A 184 -9.10 -30.63 -4.10
C GLU A 184 -10.12 -31.62 -3.53
N ASN A 185 -9.65 -32.78 -3.05
CA ASN A 185 -10.53 -33.87 -2.62
C ASN A 185 -11.05 -33.73 -1.19
N PHE A 186 -10.33 -33.04 -0.31
CA PHE A 186 -10.65 -33.02 1.12
C PHE A 186 -11.15 -31.67 1.65
N ALA A 187 -10.78 -30.54 1.04
CA ALA A 187 -11.10 -29.23 1.60
C ALA A 187 -12.58 -28.85 1.38
N CYS A 188 -13.24 -28.42 2.46
CA CYS A 188 -14.59 -27.93 2.53
C CYS A 188 -14.61 -26.52 3.18
N PRO A 189 -15.69 -25.74 2.99
CA PRO A 189 -15.85 -24.47 3.70
C PRO A 189 -15.69 -24.63 5.22
N ASN A 190 -15.13 -23.62 5.87
CA ASN A 190 -14.84 -23.56 7.32
C ASN A 190 -13.72 -24.48 7.83
N ASP A 191 -13.07 -25.29 6.99
CA ASP A 191 -11.90 -26.08 7.41
C ASP A 191 -10.68 -25.20 7.71
N LEU A 192 -9.80 -25.68 8.60
CA LEU A 192 -8.52 -25.05 8.89
C LEU A 192 -7.43 -25.74 8.07
N ILE A 193 -6.80 -24.99 7.17
CA ILE A 193 -5.78 -25.48 6.25
C ILE A 193 -4.45 -24.82 6.60
N PHE A 194 -3.44 -25.62 6.94
CA PHE A 194 -2.09 -25.17 7.23
C PHE A 194 -1.12 -25.62 6.13
N LEU A 195 -0.55 -24.65 5.42
CA LEU A 195 0.33 -24.86 4.27
C LEU A 195 1.77 -24.50 4.64
N ASP A 196 2.65 -25.49 4.68
CA ASP A 196 4.09 -25.29 4.95
C ASP A 196 4.95 -25.86 3.81
N PRO A 197 4.88 -25.27 2.60
CA PRO A 197 5.65 -25.76 1.46
C PRO A 197 7.16 -25.59 1.70
N PRO A 198 8.01 -26.28 0.92
CA PRO A 198 9.43 -25.92 0.83
C PRO A 198 9.59 -24.41 0.54
N TYR A 199 10.44 -23.71 1.29
CA TYR A 199 10.52 -22.25 1.22
C TYR A 199 11.23 -21.73 -0.04
N VAL A 200 10.83 -20.53 -0.48
CA VAL A 200 11.55 -19.78 -1.53
C VAL A 200 12.97 -19.41 -1.03
N PRO A 201 14.04 -19.65 -1.81
CA PRO A 201 15.40 -19.23 -1.45
C PRO A 201 15.55 -17.70 -1.32
N ILE A 202 16.28 -17.23 -0.31
CA ILE A 202 16.40 -15.78 0.00
C ILE A 202 17.55 -15.09 -0.77
N SER A 203 18.50 -15.83 -1.35
CA SER A 203 19.53 -15.23 -2.20
C SER A 203 19.66 -15.95 -3.54
N GLU A 204 19.93 -15.17 -4.59
CA GLU A 204 20.26 -15.67 -5.96
C GLU A 204 21.44 -16.66 -5.96
N TYR A 205 22.25 -16.67 -4.91
CA TYR A 205 23.40 -17.57 -4.72
C TYR A 205 23.17 -18.68 -3.66
N SER A 206 22.01 -18.73 -3.00
CA SER A 206 21.68 -19.79 -2.05
C SER A 206 21.13 -21.01 -2.79
N ASP A 207 22.03 -21.77 -3.39
CA ASP A 207 21.75 -23.10 -3.94
C ASP A 207 21.32 -24.06 -2.81
N PHE A 208 20.05 -24.03 -2.43
CA PHE A 208 19.40 -25.13 -1.72
C PHE A 208 18.80 -26.15 -2.71
N LYS A 209 19.52 -26.42 -3.81
CA LYS A 209 19.24 -27.48 -4.82
C LYS A 209 19.34 -28.92 -4.29
N ARG A 210 19.23 -29.18 -2.98
CA ARG A 210 19.74 -30.43 -2.36
C ARG A 210 18.77 -31.25 -1.50
N TYR A 211 17.49 -30.92 -1.39
CA TYR A 211 16.56 -31.72 -0.59
C TYR A 211 15.22 -31.87 -1.32
N THR A 212 14.74 -33.12 -1.36
CA THR A 212 13.64 -33.72 -2.14
C THR A 212 13.91 -34.01 -3.63
N LYS A 213 13.46 -35.20 -4.08
CA LYS A 213 13.61 -35.71 -5.46
C LYS A 213 12.70 -34.93 -6.44
N GLU A 214 11.63 -34.35 -5.90
CA GLU A 214 10.73 -33.39 -6.52
C GLU A 214 11.12 -32.00 -6.00
N GLN A 215 11.56 -31.12 -6.90
CA GLN A 215 11.92 -29.75 -6.57
C GLN A 215 10.62 -28.95 -6.57
N PHE A 216 10.27 -28.29 -5.46
CA PHE A 216 9.17 -27.33 -5.43
C PHE A 216 9.69 -26.03 -6.07
N TYR A 217 9.32 -25.80 -7.32
CA TYR A 217 9.79 -24.69 -8.13
C TYR A 217 8.97 -23.43 -7.88
N LEU A 218 9.39 -22.34 -8.52
CA LEU A 218 8.65 -21.09 -8.45
C LEU A 218 7.24 -21.24 -9.05
N GLU A 219 7.11 -22.03 -10.12
CA GLU A 219 5.83 -22.36 -10.74
C GLU A 219 4.90 -23.11 -9.77
N ASP A 220 5.45 -23.94 -8.89
CA ASP A 220 4.67 -24.62 -7.85
C ASP A 220 4.21 -23.64 -6.76
N HIS A 221 5.03 -22.64 -6.40
CA HIS A 221 4.62 -21.55 -5.53
C HIS A 221 3.52 -20.69 -6.17
N GLU A 222 3.59 -20.42 -7.48
CA GLU A 222 2.54 -19.72 -8.23
C GLU A 222 1.23 -20.51 -8.23
N ASN A 223 1.30 -21.83 -8.44
CA ASN A 223 0.12 -22.69 -8.40
C ASN A 223 -0.46 -22.80 -6.99
N LEU A 224 0.38 -22.94 -5.97
CA LEU A 224 -0.06 -22.91 -4.57
C LEU A 224 -0.75 -21.59 -4.22
N ALA A 225 -0.27 -20.45 -4.71
CA ALA A 225 -0.93 -19.16 -4.50
C ALA A 225 -2.31 -19.08 -5.15
N LYS A 226 -2.49 -19.65 -6.36
CA LYS A 226 -3.80 -19.76 -7.01
C LYS A 226 -4.75 -20.62 -6.16
N VAL A 227 -4.29 -21.77 -5.68
CA VAL A 227 -5.09 -22.67 -4.83
C VAL A 227 -5.41 -22.04 -3.49
N TYR A 228 -4.45 -21.33 -2.88
CA TYR A 228 -4.67 -20.56 -1.66
C TYR A 228 -5.85 -19.60 -1.81
N LYS A 229 -5.88 -18.85 -2.92
CA LYS A 229 -6.99 -17.93 -3.22
C LYS A 229 -8.31 -18.67 -3.38
N VAL A 230 -8.35 -19.77 -4.15
CA VAL A 230 -9.56 -20.59 -4.34
C VAL A 230 -10.10 -21.12 -3.00
N LEU A 231 -9.23 -21.60 -2.11
CA LEU A 231 -9.62 -22.10 -0.79
C LEU A 231 -10.13 -20.97 0.12
N SER A 232 -9.49 -19.80 0.04
CA SER A 232 -9.94 -18.60 0.75
C SER A 232 -11.33 -18.17 0.29
N ASP A 233 -11.57 -18.11 -1.02
CA ASP A 233 -12.86 -17.74 -1.61
C ASP A 233 -13.95 -18.79 -1.32
N LYS A 234 -13.55 -20.07 -1.16
CA LYS A 234 -14.42 -21.18 -0.72
C LYS A 234 -14.83 -21.07 0.76
N GLY A 235 -14.25 -20.14 1.52
CA GLY A 235 -14.55 -19.93 2.94
C GLY A 235 -13.76 -20.83 3.90
N CYS A 236 -12.62 -21.37 3.48
CA CYS A 236 -11.69 -22.09 4.37
C CYS A 236 -10.86 -21.08 5.17
N HIS A 237 -10.34 -21.47 6.34
CA HIS A 237 -9.33 -20.71 7.08
C HIS A 237 -7.94 -21.17 6.64
N VAL A 238 -7.23 -20.37 5.86
CA VAL A 238 -5.99 -20.78 5.20
C VAL A 238 -4.80 -20.03 5.78
N PHE A 239 -3.86 -20.77 6.34
CA PHE A 239 -2.60 -20.27 6.89
C PHE A 239 -1.44 -20.83 6.09
N LEU A 240 -0.49 -19.97 5.75
CA LEU A 240 0.71 -20.38 5.02
C LEU A 240 1.97 -19.82 5.68
N THR A 241 3.01 -20.63 5.78
CA THR A 241 4.36 -20.21 6.19
C THR A 241 5.33 -20.22 5.03
N ASN A 242 6.18 -19.20 4.93
CA ASN A 242 7.26 -19.15 3.93
C ASN A 242 8.44 -18.28 4.40
N SER A 243 9.47 -18.13 3.57
CA SER A 243 10.54 -17.16 3.77
C SER A 243 10.05 -15.71 3.55
N ASN A 244 10.63 -14.74 4.28
CA ASN A 244 10.40 -13.33 3.96
C ASN A 244 11.13 -12.95 2.67
N HIS A 245 10.42 -13.01 1.54
CA HIS A 245 10.96 -12.71 0.22
C HIS A 245 9.93 -11.95 -0.63
N SER A 246 10.38 -11.00 -1.46
CA SER A 246 9.52 -10.14 -2.27
C SER A 246 8.55 -10.92 -3.17
N ILE A 247 8.99 -12.07 -3.67
CA ILE A 247 8.13 -12.93 -4.48
C ILE A 247 6.97 -13.55 -3.69
N VAL A 248 7.19 -13.89 -2.41
CA VAL A 248 6.12 -14.42 -1.55
C VAL A 248 5.12 -13.31 -1.25
N GLU A 249 5.58 -12.09 -0.92
CA GLU A 249 4.70 -10.93 -0.74
C GLU A 249 3.86 -10.66 -2.00
N LYS A 250 4.47 -10.76 -3.20
CA LYS A 250 3.76 -10.61 -4.47
C LYS A 250 2.72 -11.72 -4.70
N LEU A 251 3.09 -12.98 -4.46
CA LEU A 251 2.21 -14.13 -4.69
C LEU A 251 0.95 -14.10 -3.83
N TYR A 252 1.09 -13.66 -2.57
CA TYR A 252 0.00 -13.62 -1.60
C TYR A 252 -0.53 -12.19 -1.37
N HIS A 253 -0.27 -11.28 -2.31
CA HIS A 253 -0.80 -9.92 -2.27
C HIS A 253 -2.32 -9.93 -2.17
N GLY A 254 -2.87 -9.27 -1.15
CA GLY A 254 -4.31 -9.31 -0.87
C GLY A 254 -4.63 -9.91 0.49
N PHE A 255 -3.75 -10.76 1.02
CA PHE A 255 -3.94 -11.45 2.29
C PHE A 255 -3.11 -10.81 3.41
N LYS A 256 -3.43 -11.14 4.66
CA LYS A 256 -2.68 -10.66 5.82
C LYS A 256 -1.29 -11.28 5.78
N TYR A 257 -0.25 -10.45 5.84
CA TYR A 257 1.15 -10.86 5.69
C TYR A 257 1.95 -10.38 6.91
N GLU A 258 2.34 -11.31 7.78
CA GLU A 258 3.01 -11.00 9.04
C GLU A 258 4.44 -11.54 9.06
N VAL A 259 5.43 -10.65 9.21
CA VAL A 259 6.84 -11.03 9.33
C VAL A 259 7.14 -11.42 10.77
N ILE A 260 7.80 -12.57 10.94
CA ILE A 260 8.19 -13.11 12.24
C ILE A 260 9.69 -13.35 12.27
N GLN A 261 10.30 -12.93 13.37
CA GLN A 261 11.72 -13.14 13.64
C GLN A 261 11.97 -14.59 14.07
N THR A 262 12.76 -15.33 13.29
CA THR A 262 13.16 -16.71 13.57
C THR A 262 14.66 -16.81 13.90
N LYS A 263 15.04 -17.79 14.72
CA LYS A 263 16.43 -18.05 15.08
C LYS A 263 17.01 -19.13 14.16
N ARG A 264 17.87 -18.77 13.21
CA ARG A 264 18.55 -19.75 12.33
C ARG A 264 19.77 -20.35 13.02
N HIS A 265 19.63 -21.56 13.56
CA HIS A 265 20.71 -22.27 14.27
C HIS A 265 21.74 -22.97 13.38
N ILE A 266 21.64 -22.86 12.05
CA ILE A 266 22.49 -23.60 11.09
C ILE A 266 23.77 -22.83 10.71
N SER A 267 23.90 -21.54 11.06
CA SER A 267 25.11 -20.75 10.78
C SER A 267 26.20 -20.96 11.83
N CYS A 268 27.44 -21.22 11.36
CA CYS A 268 28.64 -21.33 12.18
C CYS A 268 29.02 -20.01 12.88
N ASP A 269 28.53 -18.86 12.41
CA ASP A 269 28.77 -17.55 13.02
C ASP A 269 27.60 -17.12 13.91
N SER A 270 27.90 -16.84 15.18
CA SER A 270 26.93 -16.38 16.18
C SER A 270 26.23 -15.06 15.83
N LYS A 271 26.84 -14.21 14.99
CA LYS A 271 26.32 -12.87 14.62
C LYS A 271 25.28 -12.89 13.48
N THR A 272 25.14 -13.98 12.73
CA THR A 272 24.24 -14.11 11.56
C THR A 272 22.98 -14.93 11.83
N ARG A 273 22.65 -15.19 13.11
CA ARG A 273 21.57 -16.10 13.53
C ARG A 273 20.17 -15.48 13.61
N LYS A 274 19.89 -14.44 12.82
CA LYS A 274 18.55 -13.87 12.67
C LYS A 274 18.00 -14.23 11.28
N GLY A 275 16.83 -14.85 11.24
CA GLY A 275 16.08 -15.11 10.02
C GLY A 275 14.71 -14.46 10.12
N GLU A 276 14.10 -14.23 8.97
CA GLU A 276 12.73 -13.74 8.88
C GLU A 276 11.93 -14.75 8.07
N ASP A 277 10.84 -15.20 8.68
CA ASP A 277 9.83 -16.03 8.06
C ASP A 277 8.52 -15.24 8.06
N VAL A 278 7.55 -15.66 7.26
CA VAL A 278 6.27 -14.98 7.14
C VAL A 278 5.13 -15.93 7.39
N ILE A 279 4.07 -15.40 8.00
CA ILE A 279 2.76 -16.05 8.08
C ILE A 279 1.82 -15.25 7.19
N VAL A 280 1.25 -15.94 6.20
CA VAL A 280 0.15 -15.44 5.39
C VAL A 280 -1.15 -16.04 5.93
N SER A 281 -2.16 -15.21 6.16
CA SER A 281 -3.48 -15.68 6.59
C SER A 281 -4.62 -14.93 5.91
N ASN A 282 -5.76 -15.61 5.77
CA ASN A 282 -7.01 -15.00 5.33
C ASN A 282 -7.96 -14.67 6.50
N THR A 283 -7.51 -14.89 7.74
CA THR A 283 -8.27 -14.57 8.96
C THR A 283 -8.20 -13.08 9.25
N GLN A 284 -9.38 -12.45 9.31
CA GLN A 284 -9.59 -11.02 9.18
C GLN A 284 -9.03 -10.51 7.85
N LYS A 285 -9.94 -10.35 6.89
CA LYS A 285 -9.89 -9.11 6.11
C LYS A 285 -9.72 -8.00 7.15
N ASN A 286 -8.53 -7.39 7.26
CA ASN A 286 -8.54 -5.94 7.34
C ASN A 286 -9.55 -5.57 6.25
N GLU A 287 -10.61 -4.85 6.57
CA GLU A 287 -11.43 -4.23 5.56
C GLU A 287 -10.46 -3.38 4.74
N LYS A 288 -9.82 -4.04 3.75
CA LYS A 288 -8.92 -3.41 2.82
C LYS A 288 -9.82 -2.39 2.20
N PHE A 289 -9.38 -1.14 2.30
CA PHE A 289 -9.98 -0.03 1.62
C PHE A 289 -10.33 -0.49 0.20
N SER A 290 -11.60 -0.83 0.01
CA SER A 290 -12.11 -1.43 -1.21
C SER A 290 -12.92 -0.30 -1.80
N LEU A 291 -12.25 0.59 -2.52
CA LEU A 291 -12.95 1.51 -3.38
C LEU A 291 -13.72 0.65 -4.38
N ASP A 292 -15.02 0.52 -4.13
CA ASP A 292 -15.92 -0.06 -5.10
C ASP A 292 -16.03 0.94 -6.26
N LEU A 293 -15.14 0.79 -7.24
CA LEU A 293 -15.06 1.64 -8.42
C LEU A 293 -16.36 1.62 -9.24
N GLU A 294 -17.24 0.65 -9.00
CA GLU A 294 -18.58 0.58 -9.61
C GLU A 294 -19.62 1.42 -8.85
N LYS A 295 -19.31 1.88 -7.63
CA LYS A 295 -20.16 2.72 -6.77
C LYS A 295 -19.56 4.10 -6.50
N ILE A 296 -18.85 4.67 -7.47
CA ILE A 296 -18.35 6.05 -7.35
C ILE A 296 -19.54 7.00 -7.17
N ALA A 297 -19.57 7.70 -6.03
CA ALA A 297 -20.63 8.66 -5.73
C ALA A 297 -20.67 9.78 -6.79
N PRO A 298 -21.87 10.25 -7.18
CA PRO A 298 -21.99 11.41 -8.05
C PRO A 298 -21.41 12.63 -7.33
N LEU A 299 -20.65 13.45 -8.05
CA LEU A 299 -20.14 14.70 -7.50
C LEU A 299 -21.31 15.63 -7.10
N PRO A 300 -21.23 16.32 -5.95
CA PRO A 300 -22.25 17.29 -5.57
C PRO A 300 -22.43 18.36 -6.64
N GLU A 301 -23.68 18.75 -6.93
CA GLU A 301 -24.00 19.74 -7.97
C GLU A 301 -23.24 21.07 -7.78
N GLN A 302 -23.06 21.48 -6.52
CA GLN A 302 -22.30 22.69 -6.16
C GLN A 302 -20.88 22.69 -6.72
N VAL A 303 -20.23 21.53 -6.87
CA VAL A 303 -18.87 21.41 -7.46
C VAL A 303 -18.84 21.91 -8.90
N GLN A 304 -19.95 21.78 -9.64
CA GLN A 304 -20.04 22.21 -11.04
C GLN A 304 -20.01 23.73 -11.21
N LEU A 305 -20.29 24.48 -10.13
CA LEU A 305 -20.20 25.95 -10.14
C LEU A 305 -18.75 26.45 -10.05
N TYR A 306 -17.78 25.59 -9.69
CA TYR A 306 -16.39 26.02 -9.63
C TYR A 306 -15.85 26.41 -11.01
N PRO A 307 -15.26 27.61 -11.18
CA PRO A 307 -14.78 28.05 -12.49
C PRO A 307 -13.72 27.12 -13.07
N SER A 308 -13.90 26.69 -14.32
CA SER A 308 -12.93 25.83 -15.02
C SER A 308 -11.53 26.46 -15.01
N THR A 309 -10.50 25.75 -14.56
CA THR A 309 -9.13 26.29 -14.52
C THR A 309 -8.28 25.81 -15.71
N ARG A 310 -7.26 26.59 -16.08
CA ARG A 310 -6.18 26.11 -16.97
C ARG A 310 -4.92 25.78 -16.17
N TYR A 311 -5.11 25.26 -14.96
CA TYR A 311 -4.04 24.92 -14.04
C TYR A 311 -3.43 23.56 -14.42
N MET A 312 -2.10 23.51 -14.50
CA MET A 312 -1.34 22.32 -14.87
C MET A 312 -1.44 21.30 -13.72
N GLY A 313 -1.80 20.06 -14.04
CA GLY A 313 -1.95 19.03 -13.01
C GLY A 313 -3.23 19.12 -12.18
N SER A 314 -4.20 19.96 -12.58
CA SER A 314 -5.50 20.04 -11.89
C SER A 314 -6.16 18.66 -11.74
N LYS A 315 -6.63 18.38 -10.52
CA LYS A 315 -7.22 17.08 -10.14
C LYS A 315 -8.73 17.01 -10.35
N GLN A 316 -9.29 17.88 -11.20
CA GLN A 316 -10.72 17.89 -11.52
C GLN A 316 -11.24 16.52 -12.01
N LYS A 317 -10.43 15.77 -12.75
CA LYS A 317 -10.80 14.43 -13.24
C LYS A 317 -10.71 13.33 -12.16
N LEU A 318 -10.03 13.60 -11.04
CA LEU A 318 -9.89 12.65 -9.94
C LEU A 318 -10.91 12.85 -8.81
N LEU A 319 -11.69 13.94 -8.85
CA LEU A 319 -12.66 14.26 -7.80
C LEU A 319 -13.59 13.11 -7.43
N PRO A 320 -14.13 12.29 -8.35
CA PRO A 320 -15.03 11.21 -7.96
C PRO A 320 -14.33 10.13 -7.12
N TYR A 321 -13.06 9.85 -7.41
CA TYR A 321 -12.25 8.90 -6.64
C TYR A 321 -11.85 9.49 -5.28
N ILE A 322 -11.42 10.75 -5.27
CA ILE A 322 -11.09 11.47 -4.03
C ILE A 322 -12.32 11.51 -3.11
N LEU A 323 -13.50 11.82 -3.64
CA LEU A 323 -14.76 11.82 -2.91
C LEU A 323 -15.05 10.45 -2.28
N GLY A 324 -15.01 9.38 -3.09
CA GLY A 324 -15.27 8.02 -2.62
C GLY A 324 -14.28 7.53 -1.55
N ILE A 325 -13.07 8.09 -1.49
CA ILE A 325 -12.12 7.84 -0.40
C ILE A 325 -12.45 8.67 0.83
N VAL A 326 -12.63 9.97 0.67
CA VAL A 326 -12.85 10.91 1.80
C VAL A 326 -14.13 10.60 2.57
N GLU A 327 -15.18 10.14 1.90
CA GLU A 327 -16.45 9.76 2.54
C GLU A 327 -16.34 8.55 3.46
N GLN A 328 -15.34 7.68 3.28
CA GLN A 328 -15.10 6.53 4.15
C GLN A 328 -14.49 6.92 5.50
N PHE A 329 -13.98 8.15 5.62
CA PHE A 329 -13.39 8.66 6.84
C PHE A 329 -14.30 9.72 7.47
N ASN A 330 -14.52 9.64 8.78
CA ASN A 330 -15.36 10.59 9.52
C ASN A 330 -14.55 11.78 10.10
N SER A 331 -13.51 12.22 9.38
CA SER A 331 -12.68 13.35 9.81
C SER A 331 -13.50 14.66 9.73
N PRO A 332 -13.62 15.42 10.83
CA PRO A 332 -14.40 16.66 10.88
C PRO A 332 -13.76 17.81 10.08
N THR A 333 -12.44 17.72 9.89
CA THR A 333 -11.63 18.70 9.17
C THR A 333 -10.90 18.02 8.01
N LEU A 334 -11.05 18.60 6.83
CA LEU A 334 -10.38 18.18 5.61
C LEU A 334 -9.34 19.23 5.23
N VAL A 335 -8.11 18.77 5.00
CA VAL A 335 -6.98 19.66 4.69
C VAL A 335 -6.55 19.41 3.26
N ASP A 336 -6.40 20.48 2.47
CA ASP A 336 -5.74 20.45 1.17
C ASP A 336 -4.39 21.17 1.29
N LEU A 337 -3.32 20.41 1.49
CA LEU A 337 -2.01 20.95 1.86
C LEU A 337 -1.29 21.65 0.68
N PHE A 338 -1.71 21.31 -0.55
CA PHE A 338 -1.16 21.80 -1.81
C PHE A 338 -2.32 22.13 -2.77
N SER A 339 -3.05 23.19 -2.45
CA SER A 339 -4.37 23.46 -3.06
C SER A 339 -4.35 23.69 -4.57
N GLY A 340 -3.27 24.22 -5.13
CA GLY A 340 -3.09 24.42 -6.57
C GLY A 340 -4.26 25.16 -7.22
N SER A 341 -5.05 24.44 -8.02
CA SER A 341 -6.23 25.01 -8.67
C SER A 341 -7.42 25.32 -7.73
N GLY A 342 -7.39 24.81 -6.50
CA GLY A 342 -8.44 24.94 -5.48
C GLY A 342 -9.66 24.01 -5.66
N ILE A 343 -9.71 23.20 -6.72
CA ILE A 343 -10.89 22.37 -7.02
C ILE A 343 -11.12 21.24 -5.99
N VAL A 344 -10.05 20.64 -5.45
CA VAL A 344 -10.16 19.59 -4.42
C VAL A 344 -10.61 20.21 -3.10
N SER A 345 -9.99 21.32 -2.69
CA SER A 345 -10.45 22.14 -1.57
C SER A 345 -11.94 22.52 -1.69
N TYR A 346 -12.39 22.91 -2.88
CA TYR A 346 -13.78 23.27 -3.12
C TYR A 346 -14.72 22.05 -3.03
N LEU A 347 -14.32 20.88 -3.55
CA LEU A 347 -15.02 19.62 -3.30
C LEU A 347 -15.16 19.37 -1.79
N PHE A 348 -14.09 19.48 -1.01
CA PHE A 348 -14.14 19.27 0.44
C PHE A 348 -15.14 20.19 1.13
N LYS A 349 -15.25 21.44 0.68
CA LYS A 349 -16.21 22.40 1.24
C LYS A 349 -17.66 21.94 1.05
N THR A 350 -17.96 21.32 -0.09
CA THR A 350 -19.31 20.79 -0.39
C THR A 350 -19.74 19.66 0.53
N LEU A 351 -18.81 19.03 1.27
CA LEU A 351 -19.09 17.91 2.17
C LEU A 351 -19.57 18.34 3.57
N GLY A 352 -19.77 19.65 3.80
CA GLY A 352 -20.24 20.17 5.09
C GLY A 352 -19.23 20.03 6.24
N ARG A 353 -17.95 19.80 5.91
CA ARG A 353 -16.83 19.67 6.85
C ARG A 353 -15.99 20.95 6.84
N GLN A 354 -15.25 21.19 7.92
CA GLN A 354 -14.32 22.32 7.94
C GLN A 354 -13.20 22.05 6.92
N VAL A 355 -12.87 23.06 6.10
CA VAL A 355 -11.79 22.98 5.13
C VAL A 355 -10.64 23.89 5.51
N ILE A 356 -9.44 23.35 5.55
CA ILE A 356 -8.20 24.13 5.67
C ILE A 356 -7.41 23.94 4.37
N THR A 357 -7.08 25.02 3.69
CA THR A 357 -6.29 24.98 2.46
C THR A 357 -4.93 25.61 2.70
N ASN A 358 -3.90 25.08 2.05
CA ASN A 358 -2.58 25.69 2.02
C ASN A 358 -2.01 25.66 0.61
N ASP A 359 -1.20 26.64 0.26
CA ASP A 359 -0.28 26.56 -0.87
C ASP A 359 0.91 27.48 -0.65
N TYR A 360 2.02 27.17 -1.29
CA TYR A 360 3.15 28.08 -1.33
C TYR A 360 2.86 29.27 -2.28
N MET A 361 2.20 29.02 -3.41
CA MET A 361 1.86 30.02 -4.42
C MET A 361 0.69 30.91 -3.98
N ASN A 362 0.89 32.21 -4.12
CA ASN A 362 -0.11 33.21 -3.77
C ASN A 362 -1.32 33.18 -4.69
N MET A 363 -1.15 32.80 -5.97
CA MET A 363 -2.26 32.60 -6.89
C MET A 363 -3.22 31.53 -6.38
N SER A 364 -2.70 30.37 -5.97
CA SER A 364 -3.52 29.27 -5.41
C SER A 364 -4.24 29.70 -4.12
N HIS A 365 -3.52 30.38 -3.22
CA HIS A 365 -4.10 30.98 -2.01
C HIS A 365 -5.22 31.98 -2.35
N THR A 366 -5.03 32.83 -3.35
CA THR A 366 -6.05 33.82 -3.77
C THR A 366 -7.33 33.13 -4.24
N PHE A 367 -7.24 32.01 -4.96
CA PHE A 367 -8.39 31.23 -5.40
C PHE A 367 -9.17 30.62 -4.23
N THR A 368 -8.45 29.99 -3.28
CA THR A 368 -9.08 29.36 -2.12
C THR A 368 -9.60 30.39 -1.12
N LYS A 369 -8.94 31.54 -0.96
CA LYS A 369 -9.45 32.68 -0.19
C LYS A 369 -10.78 33.18 -0.77
N ALA A 370 -10.88 33.29 -2.10
CA ALA A 370 -12.08 33.80 -2.78
C ALA A 370 -13.27 32.83 -2.79
N MET A 371 -13.04 31.52 -2.95
CA MET A 371 -14.12 30.53 -3.21
C MET A 371 -14.28 29.46 -2.12
N VAL A 372 -13.24 29.20 -1.32
CA VAL A 372 -13.25 28.16 -0.26
C VAL A 372 -13.42 28.79 1.12
N GLU A 373 -12.54 29.70 1.52
CA GLU A 373 -12.64 30.40 2.82
C GLU A 373 -13.88 31.30 2.89
N ASN A 374 -14.09 32.10 1.84
CA ASN A 374 -15.23 33.00 1.73
C ASN A 374 -16.56 32.25 1.69
N SER A 375 -17.48 32.60 2.59
CA SER A 375 -18.81 31.96 2.69
C SER A 375 -19.93 32.80 2.07
N HIS A 376 -19.79 34.13 1.99
CA HIS A 376 -20.92 35.01 1.68
C HIS A 376 -20.58 36.25 0.84
N VAL A 377 -19.33 36.71 0.85
CA VAL A 377 -19.00 37.98 0.22
C VAL A 377 -18.97 37.80 -1.28
N THR A 378 -19.71 38.63 -2.01
CA THR A 378 -19.67 38.67 -3.48
C THR A 378 -19.22 40.04 -3.95
N LEU A 379 -18.56 40.12 -5.09
CA LEU A 379 -18.24 41.39 -5.73
C LEU A 379 -19.37 41.81 -6.67
N SER A 380 -20.19 42.79 -6.25
CA SER A 380 -21.32 43.25 -7.06
C SER A 380 -20.88 43.72 -8.46
N TYR A 381 -21.77 43.58 -9.45
CA TYR A 381 -21.51 43.99 -10.83
C TYR A 381 -21.06 45.45 -10.94
N GLU A 382 -21.72 46.37 -10.23
CA GLU A 382 -21.36 47.79 -10.24
C GLU A 382 -19.97 48.05 -9.64
N LYS A 383 -19.63 47.38 -8.53
CA LYS A 383 -18.27 47.46 -7.97
C LYS A 383 -17.24 46.91 -8.96
N ALA A 384 -17.51 45.75 -9.57
CA ALA A 384 -16.63 45.15 -10.57
C ALA A 384 -16.40 46.08 -11.76
N ARG A 385 -17.46 46.72 -12.28
CA ARG A 385 -17.34 47.73 -13.35
C ARG A 385 -16.54 48.94 -12.92
N SER A 386 -16.69 49.39 -11.68
CA SER A 386 -15.92 50.52 -11.14
C SER A 386 -14.41 50.23 -11.10
N LEU A 387 -13.99 48.95 -11.07
CA LEU A 387 -12.58 48.56 -11.12
C LEU A 387 -11.97 48.70 -12.52
N LEU A 388 -12.80 48.77 -13.57
CA LEU A 388 -12.36 48.97 -14.97
C LEU A 388 -12.14 50.45 -15.30
N VAL A 389 -12.64 51.36 -14.44
CA VAL A 389 -12.55 52.80 -14.66
C VAL A 389 -11.24 53.33 -14.05
N LYS A 390 -10.48 54.08 -14.85
CA LYS A 390 -9.23 54.71 -14.40
C LYS A 390 -9.48 55.70 -13.26
N LYS A 391 -8.85 55.45 -12.10
CA LYS A 391 -8.80 56.36 -10.93
C LYS A 391 -7.36 56.84 -10.75
N ASN A 392 -7.11 58.15 -10.63
CA ASN A 392 -5.74 58.70 -10.63
C ASN A 392 -5.11 58.71 -9.23
N PRO A 393 -3.78 58.45 -9.09
CA PRO A 393 -2.84 57.94 -10.09
C PRO A 393 -2.80 56.40 -10.15
N ILE A 394 -2.49 55.85 -11.33
CA ILE A 394 -2.38 54.40 -11.60
C ILE A 394 -0.91 54.02 -11.71
N ASN A 395 -0.55 52.88 -11.15
CA ASN A 395 0.76 52.29 -11.32
C ASN A 395 0.86 51.65 -12.73
N ASP A 396 1.85 52.04 -13.53
CA ASP A 396 2.05 51.64 -14.93
C ASP A 396 3.01 50.45 -15.12
N PHE A 397 3.24 49.67 -14.06
CA PHE A 397 4.19 48.57 -14.06
C PHE A 397 3.95 47.55 -15.19
N VAL A 398 2.71 47.13 -15.44
CA VAL A 398 2.44 46.10 -16.47
C VAL A 398 2.69 46.67 -17.86
N GLN A 399 2.18 47.86 -18.14
CA GLN A 399 2.45 48.59 -19.39
C GLN A 399 3.94 48.76 -19.66
N THR A 400 4.72 49.08 -18.63
CA THR A 400 6.15 49.35 -18.78
C THR A 400 6.98 48.06 -18.86
N LYS A 401 6.74 47.11 -17.96
CA LYS A 401 7.58 45.91 -17.81
C LYS A 401 7.22 44.79 -18.78
N PHE A 402 5.95 44.65 -19.15
CA PHE A 402 5.45 43.56 -19.99
C PHE A 402 5.01 44.00 -21.39
N LYS A 403 5.43 45.21 -21.79
CA LYS A 403 5.21 45.73 -23.15
C LYS A 403 5.65 44.74 -24.22
N ASP A 404 4.81 44.56 -25.24
CA ASP A 404 5.04 43.68 -26.40
C ASP A 404 5.22 42.18 -26.07
N LEU A 405 4.92 41.75 -24.83
CA LEU A 405 5.10 40.35 -24.42
C LEU A 405 3.83 39.51 -24.56
N TYR A 406 2.77 39.85 -23.81
CA TYR A 406 1.63 38.96 -23.58
C TYR A 406 0.29 39.50 -24.04
N PHE A 407 0.08 40.81 -23.92
CA PHE A 407 -1.17 41.51 -24.16
C PHE A 407 -0.90 42.79 -24.96
N SER A 408 -1.94 43.37 -25.57
CA SER A 408 -1.84 44.66 -26.24
C SER A 408 -1.58 45.81 -25.25
N ASP A 409 -1.21 46.98 -25.75
CA ASP A 409 -0.99 48.16 -24.89
C ASP A 409 -2.26 48.56 -24.12
N ASP A 410 -3.43 48.51 -24.76
CA ASP A 410 -4.72 48.78 -24.12
C ASP A 410 -5.07 47.73 -23.04
N GLU A 411 -4.76 46.46 -23.29
CA GLU A 411 -4.95 45.39 -22.32
C GLU A 411 -3.99 45.52 -21.13
N ASN A 412 -2.72 45.85 -21.37
CA ASN A 412 -1.75 46.12 -20.30
C ASN A 412 -2.20 47.29 -19.43
N LEU A 413 -2.69 48.38 -20.05
CA LEU A 413 -3.28 49.51 -19.33
C LEU A 413 -4.48 49.08 -18.49
N LEU A 414 -5.37 48.25 -19.04
CA LEU A 414 -6.52 47.75 -18.30
C LEU A 414 -6.11 46.88 -17.10
N ILE A 415 -5.09 46.03 -17.23
CA ILE A 415 -4.55 45.26 -16.11
C ILE A 415 -4.01 46.20 -15.02
N ASP A 416 -3.28 47.26 -15.40
CA ASP A 416 -2.78 48.27 -14.48
C ASP A 416 -3.91 49.03 -13.76
N ILE A 417 -4.98 49.37 -14.49
CA ILE A 417 -6.19 49.99 -13.92
C ILE A 417 -6.82 49.07 -12.87
N ILE A 418 -7.13 47.83 -13.25
CA ILE A 418 -7.83 46.89 -12.37
C ILE A 418 -6.98 46.60 -11.13
N ARG A 419 -5.69 46.26 -11.28
CA ARG A 419 -4.84 45.91 -10.13
C ARG A 419 -4.66 47.08 -9.16
N SER A 420 -4.55 48.31 -9.67
CA SER A 420 -4.45 49.52 -8.83
C SER A 420 -5.76 49.75 -8.07
N ASN A 421 -6.90 49.56 -8.75
CA ASN A 421 -8.22 49.75 -8.14
C ASN A 421 -8.57 48.65 -7.13
N ILE A 422 -8.10 47.42 -7.30
CA ILE A 422 -8.31 46.32 -6.34
C ILE A 422 -7.82 46.71 -4.95
N LYS A 423 -6.69 47.43 -4.84
CA LYS A 423 -6.13 47.88 -3.55
C LYS A 423 -7.04 48.86 -2.80
N THR A 424 -8.03 49.44 -3.49
CA THR A 424 -8.98 50.41 -2.90
C THR A 424 -10.23 49.76 -2.32
N LEU A 425 -10.40 48.44 -2.47
CA LEU A 425 -11.52 47.70 -1.87
C LEU A 425 -11.23 47.42 -0.39
N ASP A 426 -12.17 47.76 0.49
CA ASP A 426 -11.98 47.59 1.95
C ASP A 426 -12.10 46.13 2.42
N ASN A 427 -12.77 45.27 1.65
CA ASN A 427 -13.02 43.88 2.02
C ASN A 427 -12.02 42.93 1.35
N GLU A 428 -11.31 42.13 2.15
CA GLU A 428 -10.29 41.19 1.66
C GLU A 428 -10.85 40.12 0.70
N TYR A 429 -12.10 39.70 0.87
CA TYR A 429 -12.74 38.74 -0.02
C TYR A 429 -13.16 39.39 -1.34
N GLU A 430 -13.63 40.64 -1.33
CA GLU A 430 -13.85 41.40 -2.58
C GLU A 430 -12.54 41.56 -3.35
N GLN A 431 -11.42 41.83 -2.65
CA GLN A 431 -10.10 41.85 -3.26
C GLN A 431 -9.71 40.49 -3.83
N ALA A 432 -9.91 39.39 -3.09
CA ALA A 432 -9.59 38.04 -3.54
C ALA A 432 -10.41 37.62 -4.77
N ILE A 433 -11.71 37.97 -4.82
CA ILE A 433 -12.59 37.75 -5.98
C ILE A 433 -12.07 38.51 -7.18
N ALA A 434 -11.80 39.82 -7.03
CA ALA A 434 -11.31 40.64 -8.13
C ALA A 434 -9.94 40.17 -8.65
N ARG A 435 -9.00 39.82 -7.76
CA ARG A 435 -7.69 39.27 -8.16
C ARG A 435 -7.85 37.94 -8.89
N SER A 436 -8.67 37.03 -8.36
CA SER A 436 -8.98 35.74 -8.99
C SER A 436 -9.59 35.92 -10.38
N ALA A 437 -10.53 36.87 -10.52
CA ALA A 437 -11.17 37.20 -11.78
C ALA A 437 -10.17 37.75 -12.81
N LEU A 438 -9.28 38.66 -12.39
CA LEU A 438 -8.24 39.23 -13.26
C LEU A 438 -7.23 38.17 -13.71
N ILE A 439 -6.76 37.33 -12.78
CA ILE A 439 -5.88 36.20 -13.10
C ILE A 439 -6.54 35.28 -14.13
N ARG A 440 -7.81 34.92 -13.90
CA ARG A 440 -8.58 34.11 -14.83
C ARG A 440 -8.70 34.77 -16.20
N ALA A 441 -9.03 36.06 -16.26
CA ALA A 441 -9.15 36.81 -17.50
C ALA A 441 -7.84 36.80 -18.30
N CYS A 442 -6.71 37.08 -17.64
CA CYS A 442 -5.38 36.99 -18.23
C CYS A 442 -5.05 35.57 -18.74
N MET A 443 -5.35 34.52 -17.99
CA MET A 443 -5.12 33.13 -18.43
C MET A 443 -5.99 32.71 -19.62
N LYS A 444 -7.22 33.24 -19.69
CA LYS A 444 -8.19 32.94 -20.76
C LYS A 444 -7.88 33.68 -22.05
N LYS A 445 -7.34 34.90 -21.96
CA LYS A 445 -6.84 35.66 -23.11
C LYS A 445 -5.52 35.16 -23.70
N ARG A 446 -4.83 34.24 -23.04
CA ARG A 446 -3.61 33.62 -23.61
C ARG A 446 -3.94 32.37 -24.42
N PRO A 447 -3.27 32.14 -25.56
CA PRO A 447 -3.32 30.85 -26.27
C PRO A 447 -2.69 29.70 -25.46
N ARG A 448 -2.30 28.56 -26.07
CA ARG A 448 -1.70 27.41 -25.35
C ARG A 448 -0.40 27.79 -24.59
N GLY A 449 0.12 26.94 -23.71
CA GLY A 449 1.44 27.18 -23.07
C GLY A 449 1.57 28.48 -22.24
N ILE A 450 0.47 28.94 -21.63
CA ILE A 450 0.34 29.97 -20.56
C ILE A 450 1.66 30.65 -20.17
N PHE A 451 1.88 31.87 -20.69
CA PHE A 451 3.04 32.76 -20.43
C PHE A 451 4.45 32.18 -20.68
N THR A 452 4.59 30.97 -21.24
CA THR A 452 5.92 30.39 -21.56
C THR A 452 6.54 30.93 -22.85
N TYR A 453 5.76 31.60 -23.68
CA TYR A 453 6.20 32.28 -24.90
C TYR A 453 5.44 33.60 -25.10
N THR A 454 6.01 34.48 -25.92
CA THR A 454 5.45 35.78 -26.30
C THR A 454 4.67 35.71 -27.62
N GLY A 455 3.75 36.65 -27.85
CA GLY A 455 2.92 36.71 -29.06
C GLY A 455 1.77 35.70 -29.10
N ASN A 456 1.17 35.52 -30.29
CA ASN A 456 -0.11 34.81 -30.53
C ASN A 456 0.06 33.39 -31.10
N ARG A 457 1.18 32.73 -30.83
CA ARG A 457 1.38 31.33 -31.26
C ARG A 457 0.27 30.46 -30.67
N TYR A 458 -0.26 29.51 -31.46
CA TYR A 458 -1.39 28.64 -31.10
C TYR A 458 -2.74 29.35 -30.84
N ASP A 459 -2.91 30.56 -31.35
CA ASP A 459 -4.24 31.16 -31.45
C ASP A 459 -5.09 30.34 -32.44
N ASP A 460 -6.19 29.80 -31.94
CA ASP A 460 -7.14 28.94 -32.64
C ASP A 460 -8.52 29.61 -32.80
N GLY A 461 -8.64 30.90 -32.49
CA GLY A 461 -9.89 31.66 -32.63
C GLY A 461 -11.01 31.23 -31.69
N ARG A 462 -10.73 30.45 -30.64
CA ARG A 462 -11.75 30.03 -29.66
C ARG A 462 -12.39 31.25 -28.99
N LYS A 463 -13.65 31.12 -28.53
CA LYS A 463 -14.42 32.19 -27.88
C LYS A 463 -13.64 32.95 -26.80
N ASP A 464 -12.87 32.24 -25.97
CA ASP A 464 -12.05 32.84 -24.91
C ASP A 464 -11.04 33.88 -25.44
N LEU A 465 -10.47 33.68 -26.63
CA LEU A 465 -9.49 34.60 -27.23
C LEU A 465 -10.15 35.80 -27.91
N VAL A 466 -11.43 35.67 -28.28
CA VAL A 466 -12.20 36.73 -28.95
C VAL A 466 -12.74 37.75 -27.95
N LEU A 467 -13.26 37.31 -26.80
CA LEU A 467 -13.80 38.20 -25.76
C LEU A 467 -12.76 39.22 -25.30
N SER A 468 -13.15 40.48 -25.09
CA SER A 468 -12.25 41.51 -24.57
C SER A 468 -11.78 41.15 -23.16
N LEU A 469 -10.66 41.75 -22.71
CA LEU A 469 -10.17 41.51 -21.35
C LEU A 469 -11.16 42.00 -20.28
N GLU A 470 -11.91 43.07 -20.58
CA GLU A 470 -13.02 43.56 -19.75
C GLU A 470 -14.15 42.52 -19.64
N GLU A 471 -14.62 41.99 -20.77
CA GLU A 471 -15.66 40.95 -20.78
C GLU A 471 -15.20 39.70 -20.04
N GLN A 472 -13.94 39.30 -20.24
CA GLN A 472 -13.34 38.18 -19.52
C GLN A 472 -13.30 38.41 -18.01
N PHE A 473 -12.96 39.62 -17.56
CA PHE A 473 -12.94 39.98 -16.15
C PHE A 473 -14.33 39.94 -15.53
N LEU A 474 -15.32 40.59 -16.15
CA LEU A 474 -16.69 40.62 -15.63
C LEU A 474 -17.33 39.23 -15.60
N ASN A 475 -17.16 38.43 -16.66
CA ASN A 475 -17.61 37.04 -16.68
C ASN A 475 -16.93 36.19 -15.60
N ALA A 476 -15.64 36.45 -15.32
CA ALA A 476 -14.93 35.75 -14.27
C ALA A 476 -15.43 36.13 -12.87
N VAL A 477 -15.77 37.41 -12.62
CA VAL A 477 -16.40 37.85 -11.37
C VAL A 477 -17.74 37.15 -11.16
N GLU A 478 -18.59 37.11 -12.19
CA GLU A 478 -19.89 36.42 -12.11
C GLU A 478 -19.73 34.93 -11.78
N LEU A 479 -18.84 34.23 -12.49
CA LEU A 479 -18.56 32.82 -12.23
C LEU A 479 -18.04 32.57 -10.81
N ILE A 480 -17.15 33.44 -10.29
CA ILE A 480 -16.61 33.32 -8.93
C ILE A 480 -17.71 33.59 -7.90
N ASN A 481 -18.52 34.64 -8.08
CA ASN A 481 -19.67 34.93 -7.21
C ASN A 481 -20.63 33.74 -7.13
N ASN A 482 -20.93 33.10 -8.26
CA ASN A 482 -21.82 31.94 -8.32
C ASN A 482 -21.21 30.69 -7.65
N ALA A 483 -19.88 30.62 -7.51
CA ALA A 483 -19.21 29.55 -6.79
C ALA A 483 -19.15 29.79 -5.27
N ILE A 484 -19.43 30.99 -4.79
CA ILE A 484 -19.38 31.28 -3.35
C ILE A 484 -20.63 30.73 -2.66
N PHE A 485 -20.42 29.93 -1.62
CA PHE A 485 -21.49 29.40 -0.79
C PHE A 485 -21.01 29.16 0.64
N ASP A 486 -21.95 29.08 1.58
CA ASP A 486 -21.69 28.74 2.97
C ASP A 486 -21.95 27.25 3.22
N ASN A 487 -20.99 26.58 3.86
CA ASN A 487 -21.13 25.20 4.30
C ASN A 487 -21.35 25.07 5.82
N GLY A 488 -21.56 26.19 6.51
CA GLY A 488 -21.78 26.27 7.95
C GLY A 488 -20.52 26.05 8.78
N LYS A 489 -19.32 26.16 8.19
CA LYS A 489 -18.03 25.89 8.84
C LYS A 489 -17.07 27.07 8.65
N SER A 490 -16.20 27.27 9.65
CA SER A 490 -15.12 28.25 9.58
C SER A 490 -13.94 27.69 8.78
N ASN A 491 -14.01 27.81 7.46
CA ASN A 491 -12.93 27.41 6.55
C ASN A 491 -11.75 28.40 6.65
N ILE A 492 -10.53 27.98 6.29
CA ILE A 492 -9.32 28.81 6.37
C ILE A 492 -8.41 28.54 5.16
N SER A 493 -7.83 29.59 4.59
CA SER A 493 -6.82 29.53 3.54
C SER A 493 -5.49 30.13 4.01
N TYR A 494 -4.46 29.30 4.02
CA TYR A 494 -3.08 29.66 4.34
C TYR A 494 -2.22 29.79 3.09
N ARG A 495 -1.16 30.59 3.23
CA ARG A 495 -0.07 30.67 2.27
C ARG A 495 1.26 30.42 2.99
N GLU A 496 1.54 29.17 3.32
CA GLU A 496 2.70 28.78 4.12
C GLU A 496 3.48 27.61 3.49
N ASN A 497 4.70 27.42 3.97
CA ASN A 497 5.42 26.18 3.71
C ASN A 497 4.68 25.01 4.37
N ALA A 498 4.38 23.95 3.62
CA ALA A 498 3.67 22.77 4.08
C ALA A 498 4.30 22.08 5.32
N LEU A 499 5.60 22.29 5.57
CA LEU A 499 6.30 21.79 6.77
C LEU A 499 6.14 22.70 8.00
N ASN A 500 5.70 23.94 7.83
CA ASN A 500 5.63 24.97 8.88
C ASN A 500 4.21 25.20 9.42
N ILE A 501 3.20 24.56 8.83
CA ILE A 501 1.81 24.65 9.27
C ILE A 501 1.45 23.46 10.16
N ASP A 502 0.65 23.69 11.20
CA ASP A 502 0.15 22.65 12.10
C ASP A 502 -1.37 22.54 11.97
N PHE A 503 -1.89 21.33 12.09
CA PHE A 503 -3.31 21.02 11.99
C PHE A 503 -3.77 20.29 13.26
N PRO A 504 -5.07 20.35 13.61
CA PRO A 504 -5.59 19.55 14.71
C PRO A 504 -5.47 18.05 14.41
N ASP A 505 -5.49 17.23 15.46
CA ASP A 505 -5.55 15.77 15.31
C ASP A 505 -6.86 15.33 14.65
N ASN A 506 -6.87 14.11 14.10
CA ASN A 506 -8.03 13.51 13.43
C ASN A 506 -8.49 14.26 12.15
N CYS A 507 -7.56 14.95 11.47
CA CYS A 507 -7.79 15.45 10.13
C CYS A 507 -7.59 14.36 9.07
N LEU A 508 -8.22 14.55 7.92
CA LEU A 508 -7.78 13.92 6.67
C LEU A 508 -7.01 14.96 5.86
N ILE A 509 -5.73 14.68 5.61
CA ILE A 509 -4.82 15.58 4.92
C ILE A 509 -4.60 15.05 3.50
N TYR A 510 -5.15 15.78 2.55
CA TYR A 510 -4.91 15.59 1.13
C TYR A 510 -3.62 16.28 0.70
N MET A 511 -2.80 15.57 -0.07
CA MET A 511 -1.53 16.07 -0.59
C MET A 511 -1.44 15.82 -2.10
N ASP A 512 -1.19 16.91 -2.84
CA ASP A 512 -0.87 16.89 -4.26
C ASP A 512 0.42 17.69 -4.53
N PRO A 513 1.57 17.22 -4.02
CA PRO A 513 2.80 17.99 -4.10
C PRO A 513 3.37 18.02 -5.53
N PRO A 514 4.24 19.00 -5.86
CA PRO A 514 4.97 19.00 -7.13
C PRO A 514 5.75 17.70 -7.34
N TYR A 515 5.58 17.06 -8.49
CA TYR A 515 6.20 15.77 -8.78
C TYR A 515 7.63 15.91 -9.30
N TYR A 516 8.61 15.25 -8.69
CA TYR A 516 9.93 15.15 -9.30
C TYR A 516 9.90 14.07 -10.39
N SER A 517 10.16 14.44 -11.64
CA SER A 517 10.28 13.52 -12.76
C SER A 517 11.56 13.79 -13.54
N VAL A 518 12.18 12.73 -14.07
CA VAL A 518 13.37 12.85 -14.92
C VAL A 518 13.02 13.48 -16.28
N CYS A 519 11.76 13.34 -16.70
CA CYS A 519 11.31 13.71 -18.04
C CYS A 519 10.49 15.01 -18.10
N SER A 520 10.18 15.64 -16.96
CA SER A 520 9.30 16.80 -16.89
C SER A 520 9.71 17.76 -15.78
N ASP A 521 9.63 19.06 -16.04
CA ASP A 521 9.81 20.07 -15.00
C ASP A 521 8.53 20.26 -14.17
N ASN A 522 8.71 20.45 -12.87
CA ASN A 522 7.66 20.74 -11.89
C ASN A 522 7.71 22.20 -11.41
N GLU A 523 8.30 23.10 -12.22
CA GLU A 523 8.47 24.50 -11.86
C GLU A 523 7.21 25.33 -12.14
N TYR A 524 6.21 25.20 -11.27
CA TYR A 524 4.95 25.94 -11.35
C TYR A 524 5.15 27.46 -11.40
N VAL A 525 6.02 28.02 -10.55
CA VAL A 525 6.30 29.46 -10.52
C VAL A 525 6.80 29.96 -11.86
N ARG A 526 7.71 29.25 -12.54
CA ARG A 526 8.20 29.66 -13.88
C ARG A 526 7.10 29.66 -14.93
N ARG A 527 6.18 28.70 -14.87
CA ARG A 527 5.06 28.57 -15.81
C ARG A 527 4.00 29.64 -15.58
N TYR A 528 3.72 29.94 -14.31
CA TYR A 528 2.68 30.88 -13.90
C TYR A 528 3.21 32.27 -13.50
N HIS A 529 4.49 32.56 -13.73
CA HIS A 529 5.16 33.77 -13.20
C HIS A 529 4.38 35.08 -13.46
N PHE A 530 3.72 35.26 -14.60
CA PHE A 530 2.96 36.48 -14.84
C PHE A 530 1.76 36.59 -13.89
N VAL A 531 0.97 35.52 -13.76
CA VAL A 531 -0.24 35.52 -12.92
C VAL A 531 0.03 35.31 -11.44
N GLU A 532 1.11 34.60 -11.09
CA GLU A 532 1.62 34.56 -9.72
C GLU A 532 2.13 35.94 -9.31
N GLY A 533 2.89 36.62 -10.17
CA GLY A 533 3.32 38.00 -9.94
C GLY A 533 2.13 38.95 -9.80
N LEU A 534 1.15 38.85 -10.70
CA LEU A 534 -0.10 39.61 -10.63
C LEU A 534 -0.85 39.40 -9.31
N SER A 535 -0.91 38.17 -8.81
CA SER A 535 -1.56 37.88 -7.52
C SER A 535 -0.90 38.63 -6.35
N LEU A 536 0.42 38.84 -6.42
CA LEU A 536 1.24 39.57 -5.45
C LEU A 536 1.36 41.08 -5.75
N ASP A 537 0.75 41.55 -6.85
CA ASP A 537 1.06 42.85 -7.43
C ASP A 537 2.58 43.11 -7.65
N TRP A 538 3.33 42.03 -7.89
CA TRP A 538 4.79 41.98 -7.97
C TRP A 538 5.53 42.54 -6.74
N GLU A 539 4.86 42.65 -5.59
CA GLU A 539 5.50 43.06 -4.35
C GLU A 539 6.36 41.91 -3.78
N GLY A 540 7.58 42.23 -3.34
CA GLY A 540 8.49 41.27 -2.70
C GLY A 540 9.10 40.22 -3.64
N ILE A 541 8.99 40.37 -4.97
CA ILE A 541 9.61 39.47 -5.96
C ILE A 541 10.59 40.20 -6.88
N GLU A 542 11.69 39.52 -7.21
CA GLU A 542 12.74 40.05 -8.09
C GLU A 542 12.59 39.49 -9.52
N ILE A 543 12.28 40.38 -10.47
CA ILE A 543 12.20 40.02 -11.90
C ILE A 543 13.61 39.77 -12.45
N GLN A 544 13.77 38.63 -13.11
CA GLN A 544 14.96 38.27 -13.86
C GLN A 544 14.96 38.99 -15.21
N GLU A 545 15.47 40.23 -15.21
CA GLU A 545 15.41 41.14 -16.35
C GLU A 545 16.03 40.60 -17.64
N HIS A 546 17.00 39.69 -17.52
CA HIS A 546 17.66 38.99 -18.63
C HIS A 546 16.76 37.98 -19.36
N THR A 547 15.63 37.58 -18.76
CA THR A 547 14.70 36.64 -19.39
C THR A 547 13.74 37.35 -20.34
N LYS A 548 13.55 36.80 -21.55
CA LYS A 548 12.62 37.37 -22.56
C LYS A 548 11.18 37.50 -22.05
N THR A 549 10.78 36.60 -21.16
CA THR A 549 9.42 36.52 -20.59
C THR A 549 9.28 37.24 -19.25
N LYS A 550 10.32 37.92 -18.75
CA LYS A 550 10.30 38.63 -17.45
C LYS A 550 9.86 37.73 -16.29
N LYS A 551 10.42 36.52 -16.25
CA LYS A 551 10.23 35.58 -15.13
C LYS A 551 10.84 36.16 -13.85
N PHE A 552 10.35 35.74 -12.69
CA PHE A 552 11.01 36.00 -11.41
C PHE A 552 11.54 34.70 -10.82
N LYS A 553 12.42 34.81 -9.82
CA LYS A 553 13.07 33.66 -9.18
C LYS A 553 12.04 32.70 -8.58
N SER A 554 12.10 31.42 -8.96
CA SER A 554 11.26 30.38 -8.36
C SER A 554 11.46 30.32 -6.86
N TYR A 555 10.37 30.04 -6.17
CA TYR A 555 10.41 29.85 -4.73
C TYR A 555 11.21 28.60 -4.35
N PRO A 556 11.99 28.64 -3.25
CA PRO A 556 12.68 27.46 -2.75
C PRO A 556 11.70 26.33 -2.45
N THR A 557 11.90 25.16 -3.03
CA THR A 557 11.05 24.00 -2.82
C THR A 557 11.89 22.73 -2.70
N PRO A 558 11.64 21.89 -1.67
CA PRO A 558 12.37 20.65 -1.50
C PRO A 558 11.94 19.58 -2.53
N PHE A 559 10.92 19.85 -3.35
CA PHE A 559 10.44 18.95 -4.40
C PHE A 559 11.19 19.10 -5.74
N SER A 560 12.24 19.91 -5.79
CA SER A 560 12.99 20.21 -7.02
C SER A 560 14.14 19.23 -7.34
N SER A 561 14.60 18.45 -6.36
CA SER A 561 15.73 17.52 -6.53
C SER A 561 15.38 16.12 -6.05
N ARG A 562 16.02 15.10 -6.65
CA ARG A 562 15.82 13.70 -6.25
C ARG A 562 16.18 13.45 -4.80
N LYS A 563 17.21 14.09 -4.23
CA LYS A 563 17.58 13.82 -2.83
C LYS A 563 16.61 14.50 -1.87
N ASP A 564 16.23 15.73 -2.19
CA ASP A 564 15.43 16.55 -1.29
C ASP A 564 13.97 16.09 -1.25
N VAL A 565 13.45 15.50 -2.34
CA VAL A 565 12.07 15.00 -2.40
C VAL A 565 11.81 13.87 -1.40
N TYR A 566 12.74 12.91 -1.24
CA TYR A 566 12.56 11.83 -0.26
C TYR A 566 12.61 12.38 1.17
N VAL A 567 13.51 13.33 1.43
CA VAL A 567 13.59 13.99 2.75
C VAL A 567 12.32 14.80 3.04
N ALA A 568 11.76 15.47 2.03
CA ALA A 568 10.51 16.22 2.17
C ALA A 568 9.33 15.32 2.54
N PHE A 569 9.17 14.21 1.81
CA PHE A 569 8.10 13.25 2.08
C PHE A 569 8.25 12.59 3.45
N ASP A 570 9.45 12.13 3.81
CA ASP A 570 9.71 11.51 5.12
C ASP A 570 9.34 12.47 6.27
N LYS A 571 9.74 13.75 6.16
CA LYS A 571 9.36 14.80 7.13
C LYS A 571 7.85 15.09 7.17
N LEU A 572 7.18 15.12 6.01
CA LEU A 572 5.74 15.34 5.96
C LEU A 572 4.97 14.17 6.60
N PHE A 573 5.38 12.93 6.30
CA PHE A 573 4.75 11.73 6.85
C PHE A 573 4.99 11.60 8.36
N GLU A 574 6.20 11.91 8.83
CA GLU A 574 6.50 11.97 10.25
C GLU A 574 5.67 13.04 10.96
N LYS A 575 5.60 14.25 10.40
CA LYS A 575 4.88 15.38 10.99
C LYS A 575 3.39 15.08 11.15
N TYR A 576 2.79 14.45 10.15
CA TYR A 576 1.35 14.22 10.10
C TYR A 576 0.96 12.76 10.39
N LYS A 577 1.83 11.98 11.04
CA LYS A 577 1.61 10.54 11.30
C LYS A 577 0.34 10.20 12.08
N GLU A 578 -0.16 11.12 12.91
CA GLU A 578 -1.39 10.93 13.70
C GLU A 578 -2.66 11.23 12.88
N ASN A 579 -2.52 11.77 11.66
CA ASN A 579 -3.63 12.15 10.78
C ASN A 579 -3.76 11.18 9.60
N ILE A 580 -4.94 11.08 9.00
CA ILE A 580 -5.16 10.27 7.80
C ILE A 580 -4.53 11.01 6.62
N LEU A 581 -3.73 10.30 5.82
CA LEU A 581 -3.04 10.87 4.67
C LEU A 581 -3.65 10.34 3.38
N LEU A 582 -4.05 11.25 2.49
CA LEU A 582 -4.47 10.93 1.13
C LEU A 582 -3.54 11.64 0.14
N ILE A 583 -2.77 10.89 -0.64
CA ILE A 583 -1.75 11.47 -1.51
C ILE A 583 -2.06 11.12 -2.96
N SER A 584 -2.17 12.14 -3.83
CA SER A 584 -2.25 11.96 -5.28
C SER A 584 -0.86 12.07 -5.88
N TYR A 585 -0.42 11.01 -6.56
CA TYR A 585 0.93 10.95 -7.12
C TYR A 585 0.98 10.26 -8.48
N SER A 586 1.75 10.83 -9.40
CA SER A 586 1.88 10.30 -10.77
C SER A 586 2.85 9.11 -10.85
N SER A 587 2.50 8.07 -11.62
CA SER A 587 3.34 6.88 -11.83
C SER A 587 4.67 7.13 -12.51
N ASN A 588 4.86 8.31 -13.12
CA ASN A 588 6.10 8.72 -13.80
C ASN A 588 7.05 9.55 -12.91
N SER A 589 6.79 9.56 -11.60
CA SER A 589 7.48 10.43 -10.63
C SER A 589 8.26 9.63 -9.60
N LEU A 590 9.21 10.29 -8.95
CA LEU A 590 9.99 9.74 -7.84
C LEU A 590 9.68 10.49 -6.53
N PRO A 591 9.45 9.79 -5.41
CA PRO A 591 9.56 8.34 -5.21
C PRO A 591 8.52 7.53 -6.01
N ASN A 592 8.92 6.37 -6.52
CA ASN A 592 7.98 5.49 -7.24
C ASN A 592 6.97 4.84 -6.26
N MET A 593 6.01 4.08 -6.78
CA MET A 593 4.95 3.48 -5.96
C MET A 593 5.48 2.64 -4.78
N ASP A 594 6.44 1.75 -5.04
CA ASP A 594 7.01 0.86 -4.02
C ASP A 594 7.81 1.65 -2.98
N GLU A 595 8.57 2.65 -3.43
CA GLU A 595 9.32 3.54 -2.55
C GLU A 595 8.38 4.37 -1.66
N MET A 596 7.30 4.91 -2.22
CA MET A 596 6.27 5.65 -1.49
C MET A 596 5.59 4.78 -0.44
N LEU A 597 5.24 3.53 -0.78
CA LEU A 597 4.69 2.54 0.14
C LEU A 597 5.64 2.27 1.30
N VAL A 598 6.92 2.03 1.02
CA VAL A 598 7.95 1.83 2.06
C VAL A 598 8.04 3.05 2.98
N MET A 599 8.01 4.26 2.44
CA MET A 599 8.08 5.49 3.23
C MET A 599 6.86 5.68 4.12
N LEU A 600 5.65 5.47 3.60
CA LEU A 600 4.41 5.58 4.37
C LEU A 600 4.32 4.53 5.48
N ARG A 601 4.68 3.28 5.19
CA ARG A 601 4.66 2.16 6.16
C ARG A 601 5.64 2.33 7.34
N LYS A 602 6.56 3.30 7.28
CA LYS A 602 7.37 3.67 8.45
C LYS A 602 6.54 4.33 9.55
N TYR A 603 5.49 5.05 9.17
CA TYR A 603 4.70 5.92 10.06
C TYR A 603 3.24 5.48 10.19
N LYS A 604 2.76 4.63 9.27
CA LYS A 604 1.37 4.20 9.17
C LYS A 604 1.25 2.68 9.19
N GLU A 605 0.31 2.18 9.97
CA GLU A 605 0.03 0.74 10.06
C GLU A 605 -0.64 0.24 8.77
N ASN A 606 -1.58 1.02 8.25
CA ASN A 606 -2.31 0.69 7.03
C ASN A 606 -1.96 1.67 5.91
N VAL A 607 -1.60 1.13 4.75
CA VAL A 607 -1.33 1.90 3.53
C VAL A 607 -1.91 1.14 2.33
N ASP A 608 -2.94 1.71 1.73
CA ASP A 608 -3.60 1.23 0.54
C ASP A 608 -3.26 2.12 -0.67
N VAL A 609 -3.25 1.55 -1.88
CA VAL A 609 -2.94 2.29 -3.13
C VAL A 609 -3.98 1.97 -4.18
N ILE A 610 -4.57 3.02 -4.74
CA ILE A 610 -5.59 2.90 -5.79
C ILE A 610 -4.99 3.45 -7.08
N PRO A 611 -4.67 2.57 -8.06
CA PRO A 611 -4.23 3.02 -9.38
C PRO A 611 -5.45 3.49 -10.19
N ILE A 612 -5.34 4.68 -10.77
CA ILE A 612 -6.34 5.25 -11.66
C ILE A 612 -5.68 5.49 -13.01
N ASP A 613 -6.22 4.88 -14.07
CA ASP A 613 -5.75 5.11 -15.42
C ASP A 613 -5.98 6.58 -15.82
N TYR A 614 -4.90 7.33 -16.00
CA TYR A 614 -4.93 8.76 -16.23
C TYR A 614 -4.22 9.13 -17.54
N LYS A 615 -4.97 9.68 -18.50
CA LYS A 615 -4.38 10.25 -19.72
C LYS A 615 -4.14 11.74 -19.51
N TYR A 616 -2.87 12.15 -19.39
CA TYR A 616 -2.51 13.57 -19.46
C TYR A 616 -2.85 14.12 -20.85
N SER A 617 -3.62 15.20 -20.89
CA SER A 617 -3.83 15.96 -22.12
C SER A 617 -2.72 17.01 -22.26
N PHE A 618 -1.72 16.72 -23.11
CA PHE A 618 -1.18 17.60 -24.19
C PHE A 618 0.34 17.52 -24.44
N GLY A 619 0.70 17.40 -25.73
CA GLY A 619 2.02 17.70 -26.28
C GLY A 619 2.20 17.25 -27.75
N ASN A 620 1.82 18.08 -28.72
CA ASN A 620 2.21 17.90 -30.13
C ASN A 620 3.71 18.22 -30.28
N GLN A 621 4.56 17.21 -30.46
CA GLN A 621 5.85 17.38 -31.14
C GLN A 621 6.04 16.29 -32.19
N ALA A 622 6.27 16.74 -33.42
CA ALA A 622 6.50 15.92 -34.62
C ALA A 622 7.90 15.29 -34.66
N THR A 623 8.46 14.93 -33.50
CA THR A 623 9.66 14.09 -33.38
C THR A 623 9.24 12.78 -32.73
N LYS A 624 8.61 11.95 -33.56
CA LYS A 624 8.19 10.58 -33.24
C LYS A 624 9.39 9.64 -33.28
N VAL A 625 9.72 9.01 -32.14
CA VAL A 625 10.39 7.71 -32.10
C VAL A 625 9.82 6.94 -30.90
N GLY A 626 9.21 5.77 -31.16
CA GLY A 626 8.79 4.79 -30.13
C GLY A 626 7.27 4.67 -29.89
N ASP A 627 6.85 3.45 -29.52
CA ASP A 627 5.46 3.08 -29.25
C ASP A 627 4.85 3.87 -28.07
N ASN A 628 3.68 4.44 -28.32
CA ASN A 628 2.90 5.25 -27.40
C ASN A 628 2.72 4.61 -26.02
N ARG A 629 3.27 5.22 -24.96
CA ARG A 629 2.76 5.10 -23.59
C ARG A 629 2.32 6.47 -23.05
N ASN A 630 1.26 7.03 -23.64
CA ASN A 630 0.52 8.16 -23.05
C ASN A 630 -0.44 7.73 -21.92
N ALA A 631 -0.44 6.45 -21.56
CA ALA A 631 -1.12 5.93 -20.38
C ALA A 631 -0.18 6.09 -19.19
N VAL A 632 -0.51 7.02 -18.30
CA VAL A 632 0.12 7.17 -16.99
C VAL A 632 -0.92 6.74 -15.97
N GLN A 633 -0.51 6.16 -14.86
CA GLN A 633 -1.43 5.93 -13.75
C GLN A 633 -1.25 7.05 -12.74
N GLU A 634 -2.35 7.58 -12.23
CA GLU A 634 -2.30 8.34 -10.99
C GLU A 634 -2.56 7.36 -9.85
N TYR A 635 -1.69 7.36 -8.84
CA TYR A 635 -1.86 6.60 -7.62
C TYR A 635 -2.48 7.50 -6.56
N LEU A 636 -3.58 7.05 -5.95
CA LEU A 636 -4.09 7.59 -4.70
C LEU A 636 -3.61 6.68 -3.57
N PHE A 637 -2.66 7.16 -2.77
CA PHE A 637 -2.21 6.48 -1.55
C PHE A 637 -3.11 6.90 -0.39
N VAL A 638 -3.66 5.93 0.34
CA VAL A 638 -4.49 6.14 1.51
C VAL A 638 -3.77 5.51 2.70
N ALA A 639 -3.32 6.34 3.65
CA ALA A 639 -2.55 5.88 4.80
C ALA A 639 -3.20 6.35 6.11
N TYR A 640 -3.65 5.41 6.94
CA TYR A 640 -4.46 5.67 8.14
C TYR A 640 -3.85 5.03 9.38
#